data_AF-A0A8T5NZT3-F1
#
_entry.id   AF-A0A8T5NZT3-F1
#
_cell.length_a   1.000
_cell.length_b   1.000
_cell.length_c   1.000
_cell.angle_alpha   90.00
_cell.angle_beta   90.00
_cell.angle_gamma   90.00
#
_symmetry.space_group_name_H-M   'P 1'
#
loop_
_entity.id
_entity.type
_entity.pdbx_description
1 polymer ?
#
loop_
_entity_poly.entity_id
_entity_poly.type
_entity_poly.pdbx_seq_one_letter_code
_entity_poly.pdbx_strand_id
1 'polypeptide(L)'
;RYPLLKDLTDEYSMRLNGTNAVMMETTALSMAYTWARGYMQYYRGAPGNIVNNTHLSLMLNGALLLDQGFVFNSVDPMSIAEYAKQTAYVLTGKSMDYGNVTLDNGSMKIDPQQDAFNSTGDPEAAEEDYNRARQFDINATPITDYLNNGSEYSFAAQQIRSVIPQVYSAALTTGVARQTTQTEGAHEGYESSHNVDAWGEPDSMSLVGTVPRDNTVPGVLYGEIWDLTWTRSHVWRHYYTVYYDCSYTETYDCTTDGKAATCSRFVLKTCSRTEYNEMTTTDTRVDRVTITLKAQENSNTNIPLKYRGSTLSSRNDVVKPFEKRDVDHSAAHSDPQLEEAYVRYKSDVFDANKVSNLKNQGLSGDTDARRYSSNSPAPNYIASPGWLPREAQDAVDEITEAINRDVHLDPNINYTVYPVPSDLLIAARDDLIMKIKRNESQYVDKETYYNGAQYHSASAKLISLVREWYVDEVKYQIYEKFTGGSDMINGEIRKNFSEPDKVMQANRDGAKLLSKGMYLPFGLTMRAYHTDDEGNVYPDEELEAWNESVTLVVNQEPDYLYAMNDDVELRTLGIRSFNIFGPTGLPVLPSMNPWLVQTNAWKIEVQGKINKFELFDADNEVHPNPIFGHEAQVYVREEMPVEDSVTKLPIGDNLPIKFSFTTGTFIAVPPGKYIGDDLAHVLEETNFDEKFEVNP
;
A
#
# COMPACT_ATOMS: atom_id res chain seq x y z
N ARG A 1 -36.06 32.17 35.74
CA ARG A 1 -35.02 31.59 36.61
C ARG A 1 -35.11 30.07 36.75
N TYR A 2 -36.20 29.46 37.23
CA TYR A 2 -36.36 27.98 37.16
C TYR A 2 -36.14 27.36 35.76
N PRO A 3 -36.63 27.95 34.65
CA PRO A 3 -36.31 27.45 33.31
C PRO A 3 -34.80 27.46 33.02
N LEU A 4 -34.08 28.52 33.41
CA LEU A 4 -32.63 28.60 33.25
C LEU A 4 -31.91 27.49 34.02
N LEU A 5 -32.25 27.28 35.30
CA LEU A 5 -31.62 26.23 36.12
C LEU A 5 -31.90 24.83 35.55
N LYS A 6 -33.14 24.60 35.08
CA LYS A 6 -33.53 23.38 34.40
C LYS A 6 -32.72 23.19 33.12
N ASP A 7 -32.67 24.20 32.24
CA ASP A 7 -32.03 24.11 30.93
C ASP A 7 -30.50 23.92 31.07
N LEU A 8 -29.86 24.57 32.06
CA LEU A 8 -28.45 24.32 32.39
C LEU A 8 -28.22 22.89 32.94
N THR A 9 -29.13 22.38 33.75
CA THR A 9 -29.03 20.99 34.26
C THR A 9 -29.27 19.98 33.14
N ASP A 10 -30.18 20.26 32.21
CA ASP A 10 -30.43 19.44 31.03
C ASP A 10 -29.22 19.49 30.08
N GLU A 11 -28.60 20.66 29.86
CA GLU A 11 -27.36 20.81 29.09
C GLU A 11 -26.22 19.98 29.72
N TYR A 12 -26.02 20.06 31.04
CA TYR A 12 -25.06 19.21 31.74
C TYR A 12 -25.38 17.72 31.53
N SER A 13 -26.63 17.30 31.76
CA SER A 13 -27.05 15.91 31.55
C SER A 13 -26.83 15.44 30.11
N MET A 14 -27.04 16.30 29.11
CA MET A 14 -26.75 16.02 27.70
C MET A 14 -25.25 15.86 27.49
N ARG A 15 -24.42 16.75 28.05
CA ARG A 15 -22.95 16.73 27.93
C ARG A 15 -22.30 15.51 28.58
N LEU A 16 -22.91 14.97 29.63
CA LEU A 16 -22.49 13.71 30.26
C LEU A 16 -22.74 12.49 29.37
N ASN A 17 -23.77 12.53 28.52
CA ASN A 17 -24.30 11.36 27.84
C ASN A 17 -23.84 11.26 26.37
N GLY A 18 -23.71 10.03 25.86
CA GLY A 18 -23.38 9.78 24.47
C GLY A 18 -22.01 10.35 24.08
N THR A 19 -21.94 11.07 22.96
CA THR A 19 -20.68 11.51 22.36
C THR A 19 -20.43 13.01 22.51
N ASN A 20 -20.69 13.51 23.72
CA ASN A 20 -20.57 14.91 24.09
C ASN A 20 -19.30 15.20 24.92
N ALA A 21 -19.27 16.31 25.65
CA ALA A 21 -18.06 16.89 26.25
C ALA A 21 -17.33 15.94 27.21
N VAL A 22 -18.04 15.27 28.11
CA VAL A 22 -17.41 14.39 29.12
C VAL A 22 -16.73 13.19 28.49
N MET A 23 -17.25 12.68 27.37
CA MET A 23 -16.59 11.63 26.60
C MET A 23 -15.23 12.13 26.10
N MET A 24 -15.16 13.34 25.51
CA MET A 24 -13.91 13.94 25.03
C MET A 24 -12.91 14.21 26.15
N GLU A 25 -13.37 14.75 27.29
CA GLU A 25 -12.52 15.04 28.45
C GLU A 25 -11.95 13.75 29.04
N THR A 26 -12.79 12.73 29.23
CA THR A 26 -12.34 11.39 29.66
C THR A 26 -11.33 10.79 28.68
N THR A 27 -11.54 10.99 27.38
CA THR A 27 -10.59 10.56 26.35
C THR A 27 -9.24 11.25 26.52
N ALA A 28 -9.23 12.56 26.77
CA ALA A 28 -8.02 13.34 26.98
C ALA A 28 -7.23 12.82 28.19
N LEU A 29 -7.90 12.68 29.33
CA LEU A 29 -7.29 12.21 30.58
C LEU A 29 -6.76 10.77 30.44
N SER A 30 -7.55 9.88 29.85
CA SER A 30 -7.14 8.49 29.61
C SER A 30 -6.01 8.36 28.60
N MET A 31 -5.88 9.26 27.62
CA MET A 31 -4.74 9.28 26.70
C MET A 31 -3.43 9.58 27.41
N ALA A 32 -3.42 10.66 28.21
CA ALA A 32 -2.24 11.06 28.99
C ALA A 32 -1.76 9.91 29.88
N TYR A 33 -2.71 9.30 30.58
CA TYR A 33 -2.47 8.17 31.46
C TYR A 33 -1.96 6.92 30.72
N THR A 34 -2.61 6.52 29.63
CA THR A 34 -2.23 5.33 28.86
C THR A 34 -0.82 5.48 28.30
N TRP A 35 -0.45 6.66 27.83
CA TRP A 35 0.91 6.91 27.33
C TRP A 35 1.95 6.89 28.44
N ALA A 36 1.69 7.58 29.55
CA ALA A 36 2.59 7.57 30.71
C ALA A 36 2.91 6.13 31.15
N ARG A 37 1.88 5.32 31.39
CA ARG A 37 2.05 3.95 31.88
C ARG A 37 2.53 2.99 30.80
N GLY A 38 2.12 3.14 29.55
CA GLY A 38 2.57 2.26 28.48
C GLY A 38 4.03 2.51 28.08
N TYR A 39 4.53 3.75 28.13
CA TYR A 39 5.97 4.01 27.97
C TYR A 39 6.77 3.49 29.15
N MET A 40 6.27 3.64 30.38
CA MET A 40 6.87 3.02 31.56
C MET A 40 6.94 1.49 31.42
N GLN A 41 5.86 0.86 30.94
CA GLN A 41 5.84 -0.59 30.69
C GLN A 41 6.86 -0.98 29.62
N TYR A 42 6.97 -0.23 28.54
CA TYR A 42 7.96 -0.47 27.49
C TYR A 42 9.41 -0.42 28.03
N TYR A 43 9.76 0.61 28.80
CA TYR A 43 11.13 0.76 29.31
C TYR A 43 11.44 -0.13 30.52
N ARG A 44 10.51 -0.29 31.46
CA ARG A 44 10.73 -0.98 32.76
C ARG A 44 10.03 -2.33 32.91
N GLY A 45 9.06 -2.66 32.05
CA GLY A 45 8.25 -3.88 32.18
C GLY A 45 7.18 -3.80 33.28
N ALA A 46 6.95 -2.62 33.84
CA ALA A 46 5.91 -2.33 34.83
C ALA A 46 5.21 -1.02 34.44
N PRO A 47 3.90 -0.87 34.68
CA PRO A 47 2.97 -1.82 35.29
C PRO A 47 2.59 -3.00 34.37
N GLY A 48 2.00 -4.06 34.92
CA GLY A 48 1.54 -5.22 34.13
C GLY A 48 0.24 -4.96 33.33
N ASN A 49 -0.64 -4.10 33.85
CA ASN A 49 -1.85 -3.64 33.19
C ASN A 49 -1.72 -2.12 32.95
N ILE A 50 -1.87 -1.66 31.70
CA ILE A 50 -1.75 -0.24 31.35
C ILE A 50 -3.04 0.47 31.75
N VAL A 51 -4.20 -0.02 31.31
CA VAL A 51 -5.51 0.59 31.53
C VAL A 51 -6.24 -0.14 32.65
N ASN A 52 -6.46 0.55 33.77
CA ASN A 52 -7.07 -0.02 34.97
C ASN A 52 -8.29 0.80 35.41
N ASN A 53 -9.38 0.14 35.78
CA ASN A 53 -10.65 0.79 36.08
C ASN A 53 -10.59 1.71 37.32
N THR A 54 -9.67 1.46 38.25
CA THR A 54 -9.42 2.33 39.42
C THR A 54 -8.94 3.71 38.99
N HIS A 55 -7.97 3.79 38.09
CA HIS A 55 -7.46 5.07 37.58
C HIS A 55 -8.47 5.70 36.62
N LEU A 56 -9.16 4.91 35.80
CA LEU A 56 -10.23 5.42 34.94
C LEU A 56 -11.37 6.06 35.76
N SER A 57 -11.72 5.49 36.93
CA SER A 57 -12.71 6.09 37.85
C SER A 57 -12.28 7.48 38.32
N LEU A 58 -11.00 7.68 38.62
CA LEU A 58 -10.49 9.02 38.94
C LEU A 58 -10.62 9.97 37.75
N MET A 59 -10.18 9.57 36.56
CA MET A 59 -10.26 10.42 35.36
C MET A 59 -11.70 10.81 35.05
N LEU A 60 -12.63 9.86 35.19
CA LEU A 60 -14.05 10.11 35.01
C LEU A 60 -14.60 11.13 35.99
N ASN A 61 -14.33 10.97 37.29
CA ASN A 61 -14.76 11.96 38.28
C ASN A 61 -14.11 13.34 38.03
N GLY A 62 -12.85 13.38 37.61
CA GLY A 62 -12.18 14.62 37.18
C GLY A 62 -12.85 15.27 35.97
N ALA A 63 -13.26 14.49 34.96
CA ALA A 63 -14.00 14.98 33.80
C ALA A 63 -15.40 15.49 34.19
N LEU A 64 -16.12 14.82 35.09
CA LEU A 64 -17.41 15.30 35.60
C LEU A 64 -17.28 16.68 36.28
N LEU A 65 -16.27 16.84 37.14
CA LEU A 65 -16.01 18.11 37.82
C LEU A 65 -15.59 19.21 36.83
N LEU A 66 -14.82 18.85 35.80
CA LEU A 66 -14.46 19.77 34.73
C LEU A 66 -15.68 20.28 33.96
N ASP A 67 -16.58 19.37 33.59
CA ASP A 67 -17.78 19.74 32.84
C ASP A 67 -18.78 20.53 33.70
N GLN A 68 -18.88 20.25 35.00
CA GLN A 68 -19.60 21.15 35.94
C GLN A 68 -19.04 22.56 35.89
N GLY A 69 -17.71 22.69 35.93
CA GLY A 69 -17.01 23.96 35.80
C GLY A 69 -17.33 24.66 34.48
N PHE A 70 -17.46 23.94 33.36
CA PHE A 70 -17.81 24.54 32.07
C PHE A 70 -19.28 24.97 31.96
N VAL A 71 -20.21 24.19 32.50
CA VAL A 71 -21.65 24.49 32.39
C VAL A 71 -22.10 25.52 33.42
N PHE A 72 -21.67 25.36 34.67
CA PHE A 72 -22.17 26.17 35.79
C PHE A 72 -21.18 27.24 36.25
N ASN A 73 -19.94 27.24 35.74
CA ASN A 73 -18.86 28.07 36.28
C ASN A 73 -18.65 27.84 37.79
N SER A 74 -19.03 26.64 38.24
CA SER A 74 -18.99 26.17 39.62
C SER A 74 -18.89 24.66 39.63
N VAL A 75 -18.22 24.13 40.64
CA VAL A 75 -18.09 22.70 40.89
C VAL A 75 -18.51 22.43 42.32
N ASP A 76 -19.08 21.26 42.61
CA ASP A 76 -19.35 20.86 43.98
C ASP A 76 -18.04 20.83 44.81
N PRO A 77 -17.92 21.68 45.86
CA PRO A 77 -16.71 21.73 46.69
C PRO A 77 -16.41 20.42 47.41
N MET A 78 -17.44 19.69 47.84
CA MET A 78 -17.22 18.43 48.56
C MET A 78 -16.70 17.35 47.62
N SER A 79 -17.24 17.30 46.40
CA SER A 79 -16.71 16.44 45.34
C SER A 79 -15.24 16.70 45.00
N ILE A 80 -14.79 17.96 44.98
CA ILE A 80 -13.36 18.28 44.79
C ILE A 80 -12.51 17.74 45.95
N ALA A 81 -12.97 17.91 47.19
CA ALA A 81 -12.26 17.41 48.36
C ALA A 81 -12.17 15.88 48.36
N GLU A 82 -13.27 15.20 48.03
CA GLU A 82 -13.29 13.74 47.91
C GLU A 82 -12.43 13.27 46.74
N TYR A 83 -12.51 13.93 45.58
CA TYR A 83 -11.66 13.67 44.44
C TYR A 83 -10.17 13.77 44.77
N ALA A 84 -9.75 14.82 45.49
CA ALA A 84 -8.37 15.00 45.93
C ALA A 84 -7.92 13.88 46.89
N LYS A 85 -8.80 13.49 47.83
CA LYS A 85 -8.56 12.40 48.77
C LYS A 85 -8.44 11.05 48.05
N GLN A 86 -9.36 10.73 47.15
CA GLN A 86 -9.34 9.49 46.37
C GLN A 86 -8.13 9.44 45.44
N THR A 87 -7.77 10.58 44.83
CA THR A 87 -6.55 10.71 44.03
C THR A 87 -5.35 10.31 44.88
N ALA A 88 -5.10 10.98 46.02
CA ALA A 88 -3.95 10.63 46.86
C ALA A 88 -3.96 9.17 47.35
N TYR A 89 -5.12 8.62 47.66
CA TYR A 89 -5.24 7.21 48.03
C TYR A 89 -4.79 6.28 46.90
N VAL A 90 -5.27 6.49 45.68
CA VAL A 90 -4.89 5.68 44.51
C VAL A 90 -3.43 5.89 44.12
N LEU A 91 -2.91 7.13 44.17
CA LEU A 91 -1.53 7.44 43.73
C LEU A 91 -0.48 6.99 44.76
N THR A 92 -0.77 7.14 46.05
CA THR A 92 0.24 6.99 47.11
C THR A 92 -0.05 5.84 48.09
N GLY A 93 -1.25 5.25 48.01
CA GLY A 93 -1.75 4.29 49.00
C GLY A 93 -2.10 4.91 50.36
N LYS A 94 -2.03 6.23 50.50
CA LYS A 94 -2.29 6.95 51.76
C LYS A 94 -3.56 7.78 51.64
N SER A 95 -4.43 7.65 52.64
CA SER A 95 -5.58 8.53 52.79
C SER A 95 -5.11 9.91 53.28
N MET A 96 -5.57 10.98 52.61
CA MET A 96 -5.39 12.35 53.10
C MET A 96 -6.54 12.73 54.02
N ASP A 97 -6.23 13.45 55.10
CA ASP A 97 -7.21 14.07 55.98
C ASP A 97 -7.72 15.38 55.36
N TYR A 98 -9.04 15.63 55.43
CA TYR A 98 -9.68 16.84 54.88
C TYR A 98 -9.08 18.13 55.45
N GLY A 99 -8.58 18.09 56.69
CA GLY A 99 -7.93 19.25 57.33
C GLY A 99 -6.65 19.73 56.63
N ASN A 100 -6.07 18.91 55.76
CA ASN A 100 -4.86 19.25 55.00
C ASN A 100 -5.16 19.77 53.58
N VAL A 101 -6.44 19.81 53.17
CA VAL A 101 -6.85 20.35 51.87
C VAL A 101 -7.08 21.86 52.01
N THR A 102 -6.11 22.67 51.59
CA THR A 102 -6.28 24.12 51.49
C THR A 102 -6.87 24.49 50.13
N LEU A 103 -8.08 25.04 50.13
CA LEU A 103 -8.72 25.63 48.95
C LEU A 103 -8.27 27.09 48.85
N ASP A 104 -7.46 27.42 47.84
CA ASP A 104 -7.07 28.80 47.55
C ASP A 104 -8.08 29.45 46.58
N ASN A 105 -8.25 30.77 46.67
CA ASN A 105 -9.30 31.53 45.97
C ASN A 105 -9.02 31.71 44.46
N GLY A 106 -7.99 31.05 43.95
CA GLY A 106 -7.69 30.92 42.53
C GLY A 106 -8.04 29.50 42.09
N SER A 107 -8.87 29.38 41.06
CA SER A 107 -9.25 28.11 40.41
C SER A 107 -8.17 27.04 40.50
N MET A 108 -8.51 25.83 40.98
CA MET A 108 -7.56 24.73 41.06
C MET A 108 -7.14 24.37 39.64
N LYS A 109 -5.87 24.59 39.31
CA LYS A 109 -5.31 24.17 38.03
C LYS A 109 -5.01 22.68 38.13
N ILE A 110 -5.84 21.86 37.50
CA ILE A 110 -5.57 20.43 37.34
C ILE A 110 -4.73 20.28 36.06
N ASP A 111 -3.55 19.67 36.20
CA ASP A 111 -2.75 19.25 35.07
C ASP A 111 -2.91 17.74 34.92
N PRO A 112 -3.75 17.29 33.96
CA PRO A 112 -3.97 15.88 33.70
C PRO A 112 -2.70 15.07 33.48
N GLN A 113 -1.70 15.66 32.84
CA GLN A 113 -0.46 14.98 32.51
C GLN A 113 0.35 14.80 33.78
N GLN A 114 0.57 15.89 34.52
CA GLN A 114 1.30 15.86 35.78
C GLN A 114 0.66 14.92 36.81
N ASP A 115 -0.67 14.95 36.95
CA ASP A 115 -1.38 14.10 37.90
C ASP A 115 -1.38 12.62 37.47
N ALA A 116 -1.47 12.35 36.16
CA ALA A 116 -1.29 11.01 35.62
C ALA A 116 0.14 10.49 35.86
N PHE A 117 1.18 11.31 35.74
CA PHE A 117 2.56 10.93 36.07
C PHE A 117 2.75 10.72 37.56
N ASN A 118 2.22 11.61 38.39
CA ASN A 118 2.23 11.51 39.86
C ASN A 118 1.57 10.20 40.33
N SER A 119 0.61 9.68 39.56
CA SER A 119 -0.14 8.44 39.83
C SER A 119 0.69 7.16 39.74
N THR A 120 1.85 7.23 39.08
CA THR A 120 2.64 6.04 38.72
C THR A 120 3.55 5.54 39.84
N GLY A 121 3.60 6.22 40.98
CA GLY A 121 4.48 5.88 42.11
C GLY A 121 5.97 6.19 41.89
N ASP A 122 6.37 6.61 40.68
CA ASP A 122 7.70 7.12 40.33
C ASP A 122 7.57 8.23 39.25
N PRO A 123 7.18 9.45 39.65
CA PRO A 123 6.78 10.50 38.70
C PRO A 123 7.94 11.00 37.82
N GLU A 124 9.16 11.09 38.37
CA GLU A 124 10.33 11.54 37.62
C GLU A 124 10.68 10.57 36.49
N ALA A 125 10.61 9.27 36.77
CA ALA A 125 10.86 8.25 35.77
C ALA A 125 9.79 8.24 34.67
N ALA A 126 8.52 8.40 35.05
CA ALA A 126 7.42 8.39 34.10
C ALA A 126 7.52 9.58 33.13
N GLU A 127 7.88 10.75 33.66
CA GLU A 127 8.15 11.96 32.86
C GLU A 127 9.37 11.77 31.94
N GLU A 128 10.45 11.16 32.43
CA GLU A 128 11.64 10.88 31.61
C GLU A 128 11.31 9.90 30.46
N ASP A 129 10.63 8.79 30.76
CA ASP A 129 10.21 7.78 29.79
C ASP A 129 9.29 8.37 28.71
N TYR A 130 8.31 9.17 29.12
CA TYR A 130 7.40 9.89 28.23
C TYR A 130 8.15 10.88 27.32
N ASN A 131 9.07 11.67 27.88
CA ASN A 131 9.84 12.64 27.11
C ASN A 131 10.80 11.98 26.13
N ARG A 132 11.40 10.83 26.50
CA ARG A 132 12.18 10.00 25.57
C ARG A 132 11.31 9.49 24.43
N ALA A 133 10.11 9.05 24.74
CA ALA A 133 9.18 8.53 23.75
C ALA A 133 8.55 9.61 22.84
N ARG A 134 8.45 10.86 23.30
CA ARG A 134 8.03 11.99 22.46
C ARG A 134 8.94 12.16 21.23
N GLN A 135 10.16 11.63 21.29
CA GLN A 135 11.13 11.54 20.19
C GLN A 135 11.04 10.20 19.47
N PHE A 136 9.83 9.80 19.09
CA PHE A 136 9.58 8.54 18.41
C PHE A 136 10.28 8.49 17.03
N ASP A 137 11.23 7.56 16.83
CA ASP A 137 11.91 7.34 15.54
C ASP A 137 11.47 6.00 14.92
N ILE A 138 10.61 6.07 13.90
CA ILE A 138 10.24 4.91 13.08
C ILE A 138 11.16 4.90 11.85
N ASN A 139 12.26 4.17 11.91
CA ASN A 139 13.25 4.20 10.84
C ASN A 139 12.90 3.21 9.70
N ALA A 140 13.32 3.51 8.46
CA ALA A 140 13.27 2.57 7.32
C ALA A 140 14.28 1.40 7.47
N THR A 141 15.27 1.53 8.36
CA THR A 141 16.36 0.55 8.56
C THR A 141 15.86 -0.89 8.76
N PRO A 142 14.90 -1.17 9.66
CA PRO A 142 14.42 -2.54 9.86
C PRO A 142 13.73 -3.17 8.64
N ILE A 143 13.14 -2.37 7.75
CA ILE A 143 12.60 -2.87 6.47
C ILE A 143 13.73 -3.24 5.52
N THR A 144 14.76 -2.40 5.45
CA THR A 144 15.93 -2.69 4.61
C THR A 144 16.70 -3.90 5.12
N ASP A 145 16.85 -4.08 6.43
CA ASP A 145 17.47 -5.26 7.05
C ASP A 145 16.65 -6.52 6.78
N TYR A 146 15.31 -6.44 6.83
CA TYR A 146 14.44 -7.54 6.46
C TYR A 146 14.60 -7.96 5.00
N LEU A 147 14.63 -6.99 4.09
CA LEU A 147 14.84 -7.25 2.66
C LEU A 147 16.26 -7.74 2.39
N ASN A 148 17.23 -7.25 3.16
CA ASN A 148 18.65 -7.45 2.98
C ASN A 148 19.39 -7.71 4.31
N ASN A 149 19.35 -8.97 4.77
CA ASN A 149 20.01 -9.39 6.01
C ASN A 149 21.42 -9.97 5.80
N GLY A 150 22.05 -9.71 4.66
CA GLY A 150 23.38 -10.24 4.29
C GLY A 150 23.44 -11.77 4.07
N SER A 151 22.31 -12.49 4.19
CA SER A 151 22.28 -13.93 3.94
C SER A 151 22.10 -14.24 2.45
N GLU A 152 22.63 -15.37 1.99
CA GLU A 152 22.40 -15.86 0.61
C GLU A 152 20.93 -16.16 0.29
N TYR A 153 20.07 -16.21 1.32
CA TYR A 153 18.64 -16.46 1.21
C TYR A 153 17.80 -15.21 1.47
N SER A 154 18.42 -14.02 1.56
CA SER A 154 17.71 -12.76 1.70
C SER A 154 16.75 -12.55 0.52
N PHE A 155 15.71 -11.73 0.72
CA PHE A 155 14.75 -11.44 -0.33
C PHE A 155 15.44 -10.80 -1.55
N ALA A 156 16.39 -9.89 -1.28
CA ALA A 156 17.26 -9.32 -2.30
C ALA A 156 18.09 -10.37 -3.05
N ALA A 157 18.76 -11.29 -2.35
CA ALA A 157 19.59 -12.32 -2.97
C ALA A 157 18.78 -13.28 -3.85
N GLN A 158 17.56 -13.65 -3.43
CA GLN A 158 16.66 -14.46 -4.24
C GLN A 158 16.22 -13.73 -5.50
N GLN A 159 15.93 -12.43 -5.41
CA GLN A 159 15.57 -11.64 -6.57
C GLN A 159 16.75 -11.47 -7.54
N ILE A 160 17.96 -11.21 -7.05
CA ILE A 160 19.16 -11.15 -7.89
C ILE A 160 19.29 -12.45 -8.71
N ARG A 161 19.15 -13.61 -8.06
CA ARG A 161 19.19 -14.93 -8.71
C ARG A 161 18.09 -15.13 -9.77
N SER A 162 16.92 -14.50 -9.60
CA SER A 162 15.80 -14.58 -10.55
C SER A 162 15.99 -13.70 -11.80
N VAL A 163 16.76 -12.61 -11.67
CA VAL A 163 17.01 -11.62 -12.74
C VAL A 163 18.19 -12.03 -13.63
N ILE A 164 19.23 -12.66 -13.07
CA ILE A 164 20.41 -13.15 -13.81
C ILE A 164 20.04 -13.86 -15.13
N PRO A 165 19.19 -14.91 -15.15
CA PRO A 165 18.88 -15.61 -16.38
C PRO A 165 18.03 -14.81 -17.38
N GLN A 166 17.34 -13.76 -16.93
CA GLN A 166 16.61 -12.87 -17.84
C GLN A 166 17.59 -11.97 -18.60
N VAL A 167 18.59 -11.43 -17.90
CA VAL A 167 19.62 -10.58 -18.49
C VAL A 167 20.58 -11.38 -19.38
N TYR A 168 21.03 -12.55 -18.92
CA TYR A 168 21.90 -13.44 -19.69
C TYR A 168 21.08 -14.41 -20.53
N SER A 169 20.36 -13.88 -21.52
CA SER A 169 19.57 -14.64 -22.47
C SER A 169 19.67 -14.09 -23.90
N ALA A 170 19.59 -14.96 -24.91
CA ALA A 170 19.63 -14.59 -26.32
C ALA A 170 18.81 -15.55 -27.19
N ALA A 171 18.19 -15.02 -28.25
CA ALA A 171 17.53 -15.78 -29.29
C ALA A 171 18.23 -15.54 -30.64
N LEU A 172 18.67 -16.63 -31.28
CA LEU A 172 19.44 -16.62 -32.52
C LEU A 172 18.75 -17.49 -33.58
N THR A 173 18.89 -17.11 -34.86
CA THR A 173 18.30 -17.82 -36.01
C THR A 173 19.24 -17.74 -37.22
N THR A 174 19.04 -18.63 -38.18
CA THR A 174 19.72 -18.62 -39.48
C THR A 174 18.79 -17.99 -40.50
N GLY A 175 19.09 -16.78 -40.97
CA GLY A 175 18.33 -16.10 -42.01
C GLY A 175 18.83 -16.46 -43.40
N VAL A 176 17.92 -16.86 -44.29
CA VAL A 176 18.22 -17.19 -45.70
C VAL A 176 17.47 -16.24 -46.63
N ALA A 177 18.19 -15.53 -47.50
CA ALA A 177 17.64 -14.70 -48.55
C ALA A 177 18.16 -15.15 -49.92
N ARG A 178 17.27 -15.29 -50.91
CA ARG A 178 17.60 -15.80 -52.25
C ARG A 178 17.11 -14.82 -53.32
N GLN A 179 18.00 -14.45 -54.23
CA GLN A 179 17.69 -13.69 -55.43
C GLN A 179 17.98 -14.56 -56.65
N THR A 180 17.03 -14.71 -57.56
CA THR A 180 17.13 -15.63 -58.70
C THR A 180 17.14 -14.86 -60.02
N THR A 181 18.02 -15.25 -60.93
CA THR A 181 18.04 -14.79 -62.32
C THR A 181 18.01 -15.99 -63.22
N GLN A 182 16.99 -16.11 -64.05
CA GLN A 182 16.82 -17.22 -64.97
C GLN A 182 16.85 -16.70 -66.41
N THR A 183 17.59 -17.39 -67.26
CA THR A 183 17.64 -17.15 -68.70
C THR A 183 17.24 -18.43 -69.40
N GLU A 184 16.15 -18.38 -70.17
CA GLU A 184 15.72 -19.50 -70.99
C GLU A 184 16.68 -19.71 -72.16
N GLY A 185 16.85 -20.96 -72.59
CA GLY A 185 17.73 -21.29 -73.71
C GLY A 185 17.28 -20.60 -75.02
N ALA A 186 18.23 -20.08 -75.80
CA ALA A 186 17.90 -19.41 -77.07
C ALA A 186 17.46 -20.43 -78.14
N HIS A 187 16.34 -20.15 -78.82
CA HIS A 187 15.81 -20.95 -79.93
C HIS A 187 15.25 -20.04 -81.03
N GLU A 188 15.45 -20.40 -82.30
CA GLU A 188 14.83 -19.72 -83.45
C GLU A 188 13.81 -20.63 -84.13
N GLY A 189 12.58 -20.14 -84.32
CA GLY A 189 11.55 -20.85 -85.09
C GLY A 189 10.80 -21.96 -84.35
N TYR A 190 10.95 -22.10 -83.03
CA TYR A 190 10.17 -23.02 -82.18
C TYR A 190 9.32 -22.21 -81.19
N GLU A 191 8.00 -22.34 -81.23
CA GLU A 191 7.06 -21.43 -80.56
C GLU A 191 6.41 -21.98 -79.28
N SER A 192 6.52 -23.28 -79.01
CA SER A 192 5.85 -23.91 -77.87
C SER A 192 6.82 -24.64 -76.95
N SER A 193 6.81 -24.30 -75.66
CA SER A 193 7.44 -25.10 -74.61
C SER A 193 6.71 -26.44 -74.49
N HIS A 194 7.42 -27.56 -74.62
CA HIS A 194 6.81 -28.90 -74.56
C HIS A 194 7.13 -29.62 -73.25
N ASN A 195 8.40 -29.75 -72.91
CA ASN A 195 8.84 -30.42 -71.69
C ASN A 195 10.02 -29.68 -71.06
N VAL A 196 10.02 -29.60 -69.74
CA VAL A 196 11.05 -28.91 -68.96
C VAL A 196 11.44 -29.82 -67.81
N ASP A 197 12.72 -30.15 -67.71
CA ASP A 197 13.21 -30.95 -66.60
C ASP A 197 13.13 -30.17 -65.28
N ALA A 198 13.00 -30.90 -64.17
CA ALA A 198 13.18 -30.29 -62.85
C ALA A 198 14.63 -29.82 -62.69
N TRP A 199 14.82 -28.71 -61.96
CA TRP A 199 16.16 -28.27 -61.58
C TRP A 199 16.83 -29.34 -60.70
N GLY A 200 17.98 -29.84 -61.13
CA GLY A 200 18.79 -30.81 -60.38
C GLY A 200 19.70 -30.16 -59.33
N GLU A 201 20.84 -30.79 -59.10
CA GLU A 201 21.91 -30.23 -58.27
C GLU A 201 22.55 -29.02 -58.99
N PRO A 202 23.02 -27.98 -58.27
CA PRO A 202 23.76 -26.88 -58.89
C PRO A 202 25.03 -27.39 -59.54
N ASP A 203 25.34 -26.84 -60.71
CA ASP A 203 26.56 -27.13 -61.47
C ASP A 203 27.81 -26.54 -60.80
N SER A 204 27.64 -25.41 -60.12
CA SER A 204 28.70 -24.78 -59.34
C SER A 204 28.16 -23.96 -58.17
N MET A 205 28.97 -23.83 -57.12
CA MET A 205 28.71 -22.98 -55.96
C MET A 205 30.00 -22.24 -55.59
N SER A 206 29.92 -20.91 -55.44
CA SER A 206 31.08 -20.09 -55.10
C SER A 206 30.74 -19.04 -54.04
N LEU A 207 31.62 -18.87 -53.05
CA LEU A 207 31.53 -17.82 -52.05
C LEU A 207 31.97 -16.50 -52.67
N VAL A 208 31.09 -15.50 -52.68
CA VAL A 208 31.31 -14.20 -53.33
C VAL A 208 31.47 -13.05 -52.34
N GLY A 209 31.09 -13.22 -51.07
CA GLY A 209 31.27 -12.18 -50.06
C GLY A 209 30.81 -12.58 -48.66
N THR A 210 30.98 -11.67 -47.70
CA THR A 210 30.50 -11.80 -46.32
C THR A 210 29.68 -10.57 -45.93
N VAL A 211 28.78 -10.76 -44.96
CA VAL A 211 27.99 -9.67 -44.37
C VAL A 211 28.67 -9.25 -43.07
N PRO A 212 28.99 -7.95 -42.88
CA PRO A 212 29.62 -7.47 -41.66
C PRO A 212 28.66 -7.57 -40.47
N ARG A 213 29.25 -7.66 -39.28
CA ARG A 213 28.52 -7.78 -38.02
C ARG A 213 27.81 -6.47 -37.66
N ASP A 214 26.51 -6.57 -37.46
CA ASP A 214 25.68 -5.54 -36.87
C ASP A 214 25.82 -5.54 -35.34
N ASN A 215 25.81 -4.35 -34.76
CA ASN A 215 25.82 -4.14 -33.32
C ASN A 215 24.41 -3.96 -32.75
N THR A 216 23.40 -3.83 -33.59
CA THR A 216 21.99 -3.66 -33.24
C THR A 216 21.24 -5.00 -33.25
N VAL A 217 20.17 -5.11 -32.45
CA VAL A 217 19.30 -6.29 -32.39
C VAL A 217 17.85 -5.83 -32.59
N PRO A 218 17.08 -6.40 -33.53
CA PRO A 218 17.45 -7.53 -34.38
C PRO A 218 18.47 -7.14 -35.47
N GLY A 219 19.47 -7.98 -35.68
CA GLY A 219 20.59 -7.68 -36.59
C GLY A 219 21.39 -8.90 -36.99
N VAL A 220 22.22 -8.75 -38.03
CA VAL A 220 23.07 -9.83 -38.57
C VAL A 220 24.39 -9.85 -37.83
N LEU A 221 24.71 -10.91 -37.10
CA LEU A 221 26.00 -11.01 -36.41
C LEU A 221 27.12 -11.56 -37.30
N TYR A 222 26.75 -12.32 -38.33
CA TYR A 222 27.65 -12.89 -39.33
C TYR A 222 26.84 -13.31 -40.56
N GLY A 223 27.44 -13.29 -41.75
CA GLY A 223 26.80 -13.88 -42.93
C GLY A 223 27.74 -14.09 -44.09
N GLU A 224 27.30 -14.93 -45.03
CA GLU A 224 28.02 -15.30 -46.25
C GLU A 224 27.09 -15.17 -47.46
N ILE A 225 27.66 -14.78 -48.59
CA ILE A 225 26.96 -14.60 -49.86
C ILE A 225 27.53 -15.59 -50.86
N TRP A 226 26.67 -16.41 -51.45
CA TRP A 226 27.01 -17.49 -52.36
C TRP A 226 26.31 -17.30 -53.70
N ASP A 227 27.04 -17.49 -54.79
CA ASP A 227 26.47 -17.59 -56.14
C ASP A 227 26.44 -19.07 -56.55
N LEU A 228 25.26 -19.53 -56.93
CA LEU A 228 24.99 -20.89 -57.38
C LEU A 228 24.49 -20.85 -58.83
N THR A 229 25.01 -21.76 -59.66
CA THR A 229 24.59 -21.88 -61.06
C THR A 229 23.89 -23.21 -61.28
N TRP A 230 22.76 -23.20 -61.99
CA TRP A 230 22.04 -24.39 -62.42
C TRP A 230 21.79 -24.37 -63.90
N THR A 231 21.74 -25.56 -64.47
CA THR A 231 21.30 -25.83 -65.82
C THR A 231 20.22 -26.92 -65.82
N ARG A 232 19.30 -26.84 -66.77
CA ARG A 232 18.30 -27.89 -67.02
C ARG A 232 18.00 -27.99 -68.51
N SER A 233 17.49 -29.14 -68.91
CA SER A 233 17.02 -29.37 -70.28
C SER A 233 15.62 -28.77 -70.49
N HIS A 234 15.44 -28.05 -71.60
CA HIS A 234 14.15 -27.52 -72.04
C HIS A 234 13.91 -27.89 -73.50
N VAL A 235 12.89 -28.71 -73.74
CA VAL A 235 12.45 -29.13 -75.07
C VAL A 235 11.37 -28.21 -75.61
N TRP A 236 11.67 -27.59 -76.75
CA TRP A 236 10.79 -26.71 -77.51
C TRP A 236 10.26 -27.41 -78.77
N ARG A 237 9.04 -27.09 -79.17
CA ARG A 237 8.38 -27.62 -80.36
C ARG A 237 8.02 -26.51 -81.35
N HIS A 238 8.30 -26.80 -82.62
CA HIS A 238 7.78 -26.06 -83.76
C HIS A 238 6.73 -26.92 -84.44
N TYR A 239 5.53 -26.38 -84.62
CA TYR A 239 4.45 -27.07 -85.32
C TYR A 239 4.38 -26.59 -86.76
N TYR A 240 4.35 -27.55 -87.69
CA TYR A 240 4.17 -27.26 -89.11
C TYR A 240 3.10 -28.16 -89.71
N THR A 241 2.41 -27.65 -90.72
CA THR A 241 1.30 -28.37 -91.35
C THR A 241 1.81 -29.11 -92.58
N VAL A 242 1.68 -30.43 -92.57
CA VAL A 242 2.00 -31.27 -93.74
C VAL A 242 0.71 -31.60 -94.46
N TYR A 243 0.72 -31.30 -95.75
CA TYR A 243 -0.37 -31.61 -96.67
C TYR A 243 -0.08 -32.93 -97.38
N TYR A 244 -1.05 -33.84 -97.40
CA TYR A 244 -0.93 -35.14 -98.06
C TYR A 244 -2.23 -35.52 -98.76
N ASP A 245 -2.12 -36.39 -99.75
CA ASP A 245 -3.27 -36.87 -100.50
C ASP A 245 -4.01 -37.92 -99.68
N CYS A 246 -5.26 -37.61 -99.35
CA CYS A 246 -6.19 -38.52 -98.70
C CYS A 246 -7.30 -38.89 -99.69
N SER A 247 -7.66 -40.16 -99.73
CA SER A 247 -8.77 -40.64 -100.54
C SER A 247 -10.04 -40.68 -99.71
N TYR A 248 -11.11 -40.15 -100.28
CA TYR A 248 -12.45 -40.34 -99.77
C TYR A 248 -13.36 -40.81 -100.90
N THR A 249 -14.33 -41.65 -100.57
CA THR A 249 -15.28 -42.18 -101.55
C THR A 249 -16.42 -41.19 -101.67
N GLU A 250 -16.48 -40.45 -102.79
CA GLU A 250 -17.59 -39.55 -103.09
C GLU A 250 -18.59 -40.29 -103.98
N THR A 251 -19.81 -40.45 -103.48
CA THR A 251 -20.94 -40.98 -104.24
C THR A 251 -21.65 -39.87 -104.98
N TYR A 252 -21.90 -40.06 -106.27
CA TYR A 252 -22.66 -39.16 -107.13
C TYR A 252 -23.66 -39.94 -107.98
N ASP A 253 -24.74 -39.28 -108.37
CA ASP A 253 -25.77 -39.91 -109.19
C ASP A 253 -25.29 -40.06 -110.63
N CYS A 254 -25.40 -41.27 -111.16
CA CYS A 254 -25.01 -41.69 -112.50
C CYS A 254 -26.15 -42.51 -113.15
N THR A 255 -25.95 -42.96 -114.38
CA THR A 255 -26.94 -43.77 -115.09
C THR A 255 -26.22 -44.96 -115.70
N THR A 256 -26.57 -46.17 -115.30
CA THR A 256 -25.97 -47.41 -115.82
C THR A 256 -27.08 -48.21 -116.49
N ASP A 257 -26.90 -48.55 -117.78
CA ASP A 257 -27.92 -49.20 -118.62
C ASP A 257 -29.30 -48.53 -118.60
N GLY A 258 -29.30 -47.18 -118.63
CA GLY A 258 -30.52 -46.37 -118.77
C GLY A 258 -31.37 -46.23 -117.51
N LYS A 259 -30.89 -46.68 -116.34
CA LYS A 259 -31.52 -46.46 -115.03
C LYS A 259 -30.62 -45.65 -114.11
N ALA A 260 -31.21 -44.71 -113.35
CA ALA A 260 -30.47 -43.94 -112.36
C ALA A 260 -29.85 -44.88 -111.32
N ALA A 261 -28.55 -44.75 -111.12
CA ALA A 261 -27.74 -45.47 -110.16
C ALA A 261 -26.87 -44.47 -109.39
N THR A 262 -26.36 -44.81 -108.21
CA THR A 262 -25.40 -43.96 -107.51
C THR A 262 -24.03 -44.60 -107.65
N CYS A 263 -23.15 -43.94 -108.40
CA CYS A 263 -21.79 -44.40 -108.63
C CYS A 263 -20.87 -43.77 -107.59
N SER A 264 -19.94 -44.54 -107.04
CA SER A 264 -18.85 -44.00 -106.23
C SER A 264 -17.62 -43.79 -107.11
N ARG A 265 -17.03 -42.60 -107.05
CA ARG A 265 -15.69 -42.36 -107.57
C ARG A 265 -14.73 -42.07 -106.42
N PHE A 266 -13.49 -42.48 -106.59
CA PHE A 266 -12.42 -42.08 -105.70
C PHE A 266 -12.03 -40.64 -106.03
N VAL A 267 -12.12 -39.76 -105.03
CA VAL A 267 -11.64 -38.37 -105.16
C VAL A 267 -10.46 -38.20 -104.22
N LEU A 268 -9.35 -37.73 -104.78
CA LEU A 268 -8.19 -37.30 -104.00
C LEU A 268 -8.46 -35.88 -103.50
N LYS A 269 -8.38 -35.69 -102.18
CA LYS A 269 -8.33 -34.37 -101.57
C LYS A 269 -7.00 -34.19 -100.84
N THR A 270 -6.57 -32.94 -100.75
CA THR A 270 -5.45 -32.59 -99.89
C THR A 270 -5.96 -32.49 -98.46
N CYS A 271 -5.58 -33.46 -97.63
CA CYS A 271 -5.74 -33.38 -96.19
C CYS A 271 -4.51 -32.72 -95.57
N SER A 272 -4.68 -32.12 -94.40
CA SER A 272 -3.58 -31.60 -93.60
C SER A 272 -3.53 -32.31 -92.26
N ARG A 273 -2.33 -32.66 -91.80
CA ARG A 273 -2.09 -33.00 -90.40
C ARG A 273 -0.97 -32.12 -89.85
N THR A 274 -1.09 -31.78 -88.58
CA THR A 274 -0.03 -31.05 -87.88
C THR A 274 1.05 -32.04 -87.47
N GLU A 275 2.26 -31.81 -87.94
CA GLU A 275 3.47 -32.48 -87.47
C GLU A 275 4.31 -31.48 -86.66
N TYR A 276 5.33 -31.98 -85.96
CA TYR A 276 6.18 -31.14 -85.14
C TYR A 276 7.63 -31.61 -85.20
N ASN A 277 8.55 -30.65 -85.05
CA ASN A 277 9.96 -30.89 -84.77
C ASN A 277 10.27 -30.47 -83.33
N GLU A 278 11.23 -31.15 -82.70
CA GLU A 278 11.71 -30.83 -81.36
C GLU A 278 13.13 -30.28 -81.40
N MET A 279 13.42 -29.31 -80.53
CA MET A 279 14.76 -28.83 -80.24
C MET A 279 14.96 -28.81 -78.74
N THR A 280 16.09 -29.34 -78.27
CA THR A 280 16.48 -29.28 -76.87
C THR A 280 17.45 -28.12 -76.67
N THR A 281 17.11 -27.23 -75.75
CA THR A 281 17.96 -26.10 -75.32
C THR A 281 18.28 -26.22 -73.83
N THR A 282 19.25 -25.43 -73.36
CA THR A 282 19.64 -25.40 -71.94
C THR A 282 19.22 -24.09 -71.32
N ASP A 283 18.33 -24.17 -70.33
CA ASP A 283 18.04 -23.04 -69.45
C ASP A 283 19.18 -22.86 -68.47
N THR A 284 19.52 -21.61 -68.17
CA THR A 284 20.49 -21.27 -67.11
C THR A 284 19.81 -20.49 -66.01
N ARG A 285 20.17 -20.78 -64.77
CA ARG A 285 19.72 -20.05 -63.60
C ARG A 285 20.91 -19.74 -62.70
N VAL A 286 20.96 -18.53 -62.19
CA VAL A 286 21.93 -18.09 -61.19
C VAL A 286 21.15 -17.54 -60.01
N ASP A 287 21.46 -18.03 -58.81
CA ASP A 287 20.87 -17.57 -57.58
C ASP A 287 21.99 -17.05 -56.69
N ARG A 288 21.77 -15.85 -56.20
CA ARG A 288 22.57 -15.26 -55.14
C ARG A 288 21.88 -15.52 -53.81
N VAL A 289 22.48 -16.37 -52.99
CA VAL A 289 21.97 -16.78 -51.68
C VAL A 289 22.79 -16.12 -50.59
N THR A 290 22.14 -15.36 -49.73
CA THR A 290 22.73 -14.77 -48.53
C THR A 290 22.26 -15.55 -47.31
N ILE A 291 23.19 -16.20 -46.61
CA ILE A 291 22.94 -16.93 -45.37
C ILE A 291 23.53 -16.14 -44.20
N THR A 292 22.73 -15.91 -43.16
CA THR A 292 23.06 -15.00 -42.06
C THR A 292 22.77 -15.64 -40.71
N LEU A 293 23.66 -15.43 -39.75
CA LEU A 293 23.39 -15.65 -38.33
C LEU A 293 22.77 -14.36 -37.79
N LYS A 294 21.51 -14.41 -37.40
CA LYS A 294 20.75 -13.26 -36.92
C LYS A 294 20.46 -13.38 -35.43
N ALA A 295 20.69 -12.29 -34.71
CA ALA A 295 20.13 -12.12 -33.38
C ALA A 295 18.68 -11.61 -33.52
N GLN A 296 17.72 -12.35 -32.99
CA GLN A 296 16.32 -11.96 -32.98
C GLN A 296 15.99 -11.12 -31.74
N GLU A 297 16.51 -11.52 -30.60
CA GLU A 297 16.31 -10.87 -29.31
C GLU A 297 17.52 -11.16 -28.44
N ASN A 298 17.86 -10.22 -27.57
CA ASN A 298 18.68 -10.48 -26.40
C ASN A 298 18.01 -9.90 -25.16
N SER A 299 18.38 -10.48 -24.01
CA SER A 299 18.07 -10.00 -22.67
C SER A 299 16.63 -9.51 -22.51
N ASN A 300 15.68 -10.43 -22.35
CA ASN A 300 14.27 -10.07 -22.12
C ASN A 300 13.99 -10.02 -20.62
N THR A 301 14.13 -8.83 -20.02
CA THR A 301 13.89 -8.64 -18.59
C THR A 301 12.48 -8.13 -18.34
N ASN A 302 11.85 -8.67 -17.31
CA ASN A 302 10.55 -8.23 -16.82
C ASN A 302 10.58 -8.31 -15.29
N ILE A 303 10.83 -7.17 -14.65
CA ILE A 303 10.90 -7.07 -13.19
C ILE A 303 9.73 -6.21 -12.70
N PRO A 304 8.83 -6.75 -11.86
CA PRO A 304 7.72 -5.98 -11.32
C PRO A 304 8.22 -4.92 -10.33
N LEU A 305 7.73 -3.69 -10.51
CA LEU A 305 7.87 -2.58 -9.58
C LEU A 305 6.54 -2.41 -8.84
N LYS A 306 6.43 -3.07 -7.69
CA LYS A 306 5.18 -3.18 -6.94
C LYS A 306 4.68 -1.83 -6.44
N TYR A 307 5.59 -0.95 -6.00
CA TYR A 307 5.18 0.37 -5.50
C TYR A 307 4.71 1.28 -6.63
N ARG A 308 5.47 1.34 -7.73
CA ARG A 308 5.07 2.12 -8.93
C ARG A 308 3.90 1.52 -9.70
N GLY A 309 3.50 0.26 -9.45
CA GLY A 309 2.47 -0.43 -10.22
C GLY A 309 2.85 -0.63 -11.69
N SER A 310 4.14 -0.76 -11.97
CA SER A 310 4.69 -0.87 -13.32
C SER A 310 5.72 -2.00 -13.41
N THR A 311 6.35 -2.16 -14.57
CA THR A 311 7.34 -3.20 -14.80
C THR A 311 8.57 -2.60 -15.47
N LEU A 312 9.76 -2.92 -14.95
CA LEU A 312 11.00 -2.73 -15.67
C LEU A 312 11.11 -3.78 -16.77
N SER A 313 10.58 -3.42 -17.94
CA SER A 313 10.71 -4.20 -19.16
C SER A 313 11.80 -3.62 -20.02
N SER A 314 12.74 -4.45 -20.43
CA SER A 314 13.83 -4.00 -21.30
C SER A 314 14.32 -5.13 -22.20
N ARG A 315 14.61 -4.80 -23.45
CA ARG A 315 15.03 -5.71 -24.52
C ARG A 315 15.99 -5.00 -25.45
N ASN A 316 17.00 -5.70 -25.98
CA ASN A 316 17.84 -5.20 -27.07
C ASN A 316 18.58 -3.88 -26.77
N ASP A 317 19.00 -3.67 -25.51
CA ASP A 317 19.44 -2.38 -24.97
C ASP A 317 20.82 -2.44 -24.31
N VAL A 318 21.67 -3.38 -24.70
CA VAL A 318 23.07 -3.50 -24.23
C VAL A 318 24.03 -3.13 -25.35
N VAL A 319 25.09 -2.39 -25.03
CA VAL A 319 26.14 -2.03 -26.00
C VAL A 319 26.98 -3.26 -26.37
N LYS A 320 26.97 -3.63 -27.65
CA LYS A 320 27.79 -4.74 -28.20
C LYS A 320 27.58 -6.07 -27.43
N PRO A 321 26.36 -6.60 -27.43
CA PRO A 321 25.92 -7.67 -26.51
C PRO A 321 26.62 -9.02 -26.72
N PHE A 322 27.29 -9.25 -27.86
CA PHE A 322 28.01 -10.49 -28.16
C PHE A 322 29.53 -10.27 -28.25
N GLU A 323 30.06 -9.25 -27.58
CA GLU A 323 31.52 -9.02 -27.46
C GLU A 323 31.89 -9.03 -25.97
N LYS A 324 32.92 -9.75 -25.56
CA LYS A 324 33.43 -9.67 -24.19
C LYS A 324 33.91 -8.25 -23.88
N ARG A 325 33.67 -7.78 -22.65
CA ARG A 325 34.08 -6.44 -22.18
C ARG A 325 34.56 -6.47 -20.75
N ASP A 326 35.54 -5.64 -20.44
CA ASP A 326 35.92 -5.37 -19.05
C ASP A 326 35.04 -4.24 -18.50
N VAL A 327 34.63 -4.39 -17.24
CA VAL A 327 33.76 -3.49 -16.49
C VAL A 327 34.43 -3.15 -15.17
N ASP A 328 34.20 -1.93 -14.71
CA ASP A 328 34.73 -1.43 -13.43
C ASP A 328 33.55 -0.92 -12.61
N HIS A 329 33.26 -1.62 -11.52
CA HIS A 329 32.18 -1.32 -10.58
C HIS A 329 32.81 -1.17 -9.19
N SER A 330 32.61 -2.12 -8.27
CA SER A 330 33.39 -2.20 -7.03
C SER A 330 34.83 -2.68 -7.28
N ALA A 331 35.02 -3.51 -8.31
CA ALA A 331 36.31 -4.02 -8.76
C ALA A 331 36.32 -4.26 -10.28
N ALA A 332 37.53 -4.33 -10.84
CA ALA A 332 37.73 -4.65 -12.24
C ALA A 332 37.35 -6.10 -12.54
N HIS A 333 36.37 -6.28 -13.43
CA HIS A 333 35.83 -7.57 -13.82
C HIS A 333 35.75 -7.70 -15.34
N SER A 334 35.65 -8.95 -15.80
CA SER A 334 35.47 -9.26 -17.21
C SER A 334 34.09 -9.89 -17.41
N ASP A 335 33.26 -9.20 -18.19
CA ASP A 335 31.89 -9.58 -18.53
C ASP A 335 31.88 -10.30 -19.89
N PRO A 336 31.53 -11.61 -19.94
CA PRO A 336 31.40 -12.35 -21.19
C PRO A 336 30.21 -11.90 -22.05
N GLN A 337 29.30 -11.10 -21.50
CA GLN A 337 28.04 -10.71 -22.10
C GLN A 337 27.27 -11.94 -22.63
N LEU A 338 26.94 -11.96 -23.94
CA LEU A 338 26.25 -13.07 -24.60
C LEU A 338 27.14 -13.74 -25.66
N GLU A 339 28.46 -13.49 -25.65
CA GLU A 339 29.39 -14.02 -26.65
C GLU A 339 29.31 -15.53 -26.78
N GLU A 340 29.12 -16.25 -25.66
CA GLU A 340 29.01 -17.70 -25.67
C GLU A 340 27.80 -18.20 -26.47
N ALA A 341 26.65 -17.50 -26.42
CA ALA A 341 25.49 -17.85 -27.23
C ALA A 341 25.80 -17.74 -28.73
N TYR A 342 26.49 -16.65 -29.13
CA TYR A 342 26.92 -16.45 -30.49
C TYR A 342 27.91 -17.53 -30.94
N VAL A 343 28.93 -17.82 -30.16
CA VAL A 343 29.95 -18.82 -30.48
C VAL A 343 29.34 -20.21 -30.65
N ARG A 344 28.49 -20.64 -29.70
CA ARG A 344 27.82 -21.95 -29.75
C ARG A 344 26.86 -22.06 -30.93
N TYR A 345 26.05 -21.04 -31.18
CA TYR A 345 25.17 -21.08 -32.34
C TYR A 345 25.97 -21.11 -33.64
N LYS A 346 27.07 -20.34 -33.71
CA LYS A 346 27.95 -20.31 -34.87
C LYS A 346 28.62 -21.65 -35.14
N SER A 347 29.03 -22.39 -34.11
CA SER A 347 29.71 -23.69 -34.29
C SER A 347 28.74 -24.84 -34.51
N ASP A 348 27.61 -24.86 -33.80
CA ASP A 348 26.79 -26.07 -33.66
C ASP A 348 25.55 -26.06 -34.55
N VAL A 349 25.12 -24.87 -35.01
CA VAL A 349 23.84 -24.68 -35.70
C VAL A 349 24.02 -23.98 -37.03
N PHE A 350 24.72 -22.84 -37.03
CA PHE A 350 24.96 -22.05 -38.22
C PHE A 350 26.03 -22.74 -39.07
N ASP A 351 25.58 -23.46 -40.09
CA ASP A 351 26.47 -24.09 -41.07
C ASP A 351 26.23 -23.48 -42.44
N ALA A 352 27.10 -22.53 -42.81
CA ALA A 352 27.10 -21.92 -44.13
C ALA A 352 27.58 -22.88 -45.22
N ASN A 353 28.27 -23.97 -44.85
CA ASN A 353 28.67 -25.05 -45.75
C ASN A 353 27.63 -26.16 -45.83
N LYS A 354 26.50 -26.04 -45.10
CA LYS A 354 25.41 -27.00 -45.19
C LYS A 354 24.79 -26.90 -46.56
N VAL A 355 25.28 -27.75 -47.44
CA VAL A 355 24.93 -27.82 -48.84
C VAL A 355 23.41 -27.87 -49.03
N SER A 356 22.65 -28.51 -48.13
CA SER A 356 21.18 -28.54 -48.18
C SER A 356 20.52 -27.17 -48.05
N ASN A 357 21.05 -26.27 -47.21
CA ASN A 357 20.46 -24.95 -46.98
C ASN A 357 20.69 -24.04 -48.20
N LEU A 358 21.89 -24.11 -48.79
CA LEU A 358 22.24 -23.38 -50.00
C LEU A 358 21.52 -23.91 -51.26
N LYS A 359 21.32 -25.23 -51.36
CA LYS A 359 20.69 -25.88 -52.52
C LYS A 359 19.15 -25.85 -52.51
N ASN A 360 18.52 -25.61 -51.36
CA ASN A 360 17.07 -25.60 -51.27
C ASN A 360 16.47 -24.36 -51.95
N GLN A 361 15.87 -24.56 -53.13
CA GLN A 361 15.32 -23.51 -53.98
C GLN A 361 14.10 -22.79 -53.39
N GLY A 362 13.42 -23.38 -52.41
CA GLY A 362 12.23 -22.82 -51.75
C GLY A 362 12.49 -22.21 -50.37
N LEU A 363 13.74 -22.23 -49.89
CA LEU A 363 14.06 -21.76 -48.55
C LEU A 363 14.32 -20.25 -48.56
N SER A 364 13.42 -19.50 -47.92
CA SER A 364 13.58 -18.08 -47.63
C SER A 364 12.95 -17.77 -46.27
N GLY A 365 13.60 -16.92 -45.49
CA GLY A 365 13.19 -16.57 -44.13
C GLY A 365 14.13 -17.08 -43.04
N ASP A 366 13.70 -16.96 -41.79
CA ASP A 366 14.46 -17.34 -40.60
C ASP A 366 14.22 -18.83 -40.27
N THR A 367 15.30 -19.59 -40.09
CA THR A 367 15.31 -21.03 -39.77
C THR A 367 16.16 -21.32 -38.54
N ASP A 368 16.06 -22.56 -38.02
CA ASP A 368 16.96 -23.07 -36.97
C ASP A 368 17.01 -22.19 -35.71
N ALA A 369 15.88 -21.59 -35.33
CA ALA A 369 15.80 -20.70 -34.17
C ALA A 369 16.16 -21.43 -32.87
N ARG A 370 17.10 -20.86 -32.10
CA ARG A 370 17.49 -21.36 -30.77
C ARG A 370 17.52 -20.25 -29.74
N ARG A 371 17.20 -20.61 -28.50
CA ARG A 371 17.29 -19.72 -27.33
C ARG A 371 18.35 -20.24 -26.38
N TYR A 372 19.17 -19.32 -25.88
CA TYR A 372 20.21 -19.54 -24.89
C TYR A 372 19.90 -18.74 -23.63
N SER A 373 20.18 -19.31 -22.47
CA SER A 373 20.03 -18.63 -21.18
C SER A 373 20.92 -19.28 -20.12
N SER A 374 21.33 -18.53 -19.10
CA SER A 374 22.13 -19.05 -18.00
C SER A 374 21.40 -20.02 -17.07
N ASN A 375 20.10 -20.22 -17.25
CA ASN A 375 19.34 -21.28 -16.58
C ASN A 375 18.88 -22.41 -17.53
N SER A 376 19.27 -22.38 -18.81
CA SER A 376 18.89 -23.43 -19.75
C SER A 376 19.67 -24.72 -19.52
N PRO A 377 19.09 -25.91 -19.78
CA PRO A 377 19.85 -27.15 -19.78
C PRO A 377 20.84 -27.18 -20.96
N ALA A 378 21.91 -27.96 -20.82
CA ALA A 378 22.82 -28.22 -21.94
C ALA A 378 22.05 -28.81 -23.14
N PRO A 379 22.36 -28.41 -24.39
CA PRO A 379 23.49 -27.57 -24.83
C PRO A 379 23.23 -26.05 -24.85
N ASN A 380 22.03 -25.59 -24.48
CA ASN A 380 21.60 -24.19 -24.61
C ASN A 380 21.99 -23.29 -23.43
N TYR A 381 22.69 -23.85 -22.43
CA TYR A 381 23.26 -23.10 -21.32
C TYR A 381 24.34 -22.12 -21.79
N ILE A 382 24.35 -20.91 -21.22
CA ILE A 382 25.46 -19.95 -21.32
C ILE A 382 25.89 -19.50 -19.93
N ALA A 383 27.20 -19.32 -19.70
CA ALA A 383 27.71 -18.94 -18.40
C ALA A 383 27.42 -17.46 -18.09
N SER A 384 26.81 -17.19 -16.93
CA SER A 384 26.83 -15.87 -16.31
C SER A 384 28.12 -15.71 -15.48
N PRO A 385 28.68 -14.50 -15.37
CA PRO A 385 29.88 -14.27 -14.56
C PRO A 385 29.66 -14.66 -13.09
N GLY A 386 30.58 -15.47 -12.53
CA GLY A 386 30.47 -15.97 -11.15
C GLY A 386 30.61 -14.90 -10.07
N TRP A 387 31.21 -13.76 -10.39
CA TRP A 387 31.34 -12.60 -9.50
C TRP A 387 30.05 -11.77 -9.41
N LEU A 388 29.20 -11.82 -10.43
CA LEU A 388 28.04 -10.94 -10.59
C LEU A 388 27.00 -11.02 -9.46
N PRO A 389 26.64 -12.22 -8.93
CA PRO A 389 25.69 -12.28 -7.82
C PRO A 389 26.19 -11.51 -6.58
N ARG A 390 27.50 -11.56 -6.33
CA ARG A 390 28.12 -10.86 -5.20
C ARG A 390 28.16 -9.35 -5.46
N GLU A 391 28.58 -8.94 -6.65
CA GLU A 391 28.58 -7.53 -7.04
C GLU A 391 27.19 -6.89 -6.94
N ALA A 392 26.15 -7.61 -7.40
CA ALA A 392 24.77 -7.15 -7.28
C ALA A 392 24.28 -7.08 -5.83
N GLN A 393 24.78 -7.96 -4.97
CA GLN A 393 24.51 -7.93 -3.53
C GLN A 393 25.21 -6.73 -2.87
N ASP A 394 26.47 -6.48 -3.20
CA ASP A 394 27.24 -5.33 -2.71
C ASP A 394 26.55 -4.00 -3.12
N ALA A 395 25.96 -3.93 -4.32
CA ALA A 395 25.17 -2.79 -4.76
C ALA A 395 23.86 -2.60 -3.96
N VAL A 396 23.23 -3.67 -3.48
CA VAL A 396 22.08 -3.58 -2.59
C VAL A 396 22.51 -3.13 -1.20
N ASP A 397 23.62 -3.68 -0.68
CA ASP A 397 24.19 -3.32 0.62
C ASP A 397 24.53 -1.82 0.67
N GLU A 398 25.12 -1.28 -0.39
CA GLU A 398 25.40 0.15 -0.55
C GLU A 398 24.12 1.01 -0.45
N ILE A 399 23.03 0.59 -1.11
CA ILE A 399 21.74 1.30 -1.03
C ILE A 399 21.15 1.19 0.37
N THR A 400 21.21 0.01 1.00
CA THR A 400 20.76 -0.22 2.37
C THR A 400 21.48 0.75 3.33
N GLU A 401 22.81 0.82 3.26
CA GLU A 401 23.59 1.75 4.09
C GLU A 401 23.25 3.22 3.84
N ALA A 402 23.01 3.59 2.58
CA ALA A 402 22.62 4.95 2.24
C ALA A 402 21.24 5.31 2.80
N ILE A 403 20.24 4.44 2.63
CA ILE A 403 18.89 4.63 3.19
C ILE A 403 18.95 4.73 4.72
N ASN A 404 19.73 3.86 5.38
CA ASN A 404 19.83 3.84 6.84
C ASN A 404 20.40 5.12 7.44
N ARG A 405 21.29 5.79 6.68
CA ARG A 405 21.88 7.07 7.08
C ARG A 405 21.00 8.27 6.76
N ASP A 406 20.27 8.21 5.64
CA ASP A 406 19.59 9.37 5.07
C ASP A 406 18.10 9.44 5.48
N VAL A 407 17.50 8.32 5.91
CA VAL A 407 16.05 8.18 6.16
C VAL A 407 15.77 7.92 7.63
N HIS A 408 15.44 8.98 8.36
CA HIS A 408 14.93 8.94 9.73
C HIS A 408 13.54 9.57 9.78
N LEU A 409 12.67 9.13 10.68
CA LEU A 409 11.33 9.74 10.81
C LEU A 409 11.46 11.22 11.20
N ASP A 410 10.60 12.08 10.67
CA ASP A 410 10.51 13.47 11.16
C ASP A 410 10.09 13.44 12.64
N PRO A 411 10.85 14.04 13.57
CA PRO A 411 10.50 14.10 14.99
C PRO A 411 9.13 14.73 15.28
N ASN A 412 8.58 15.54 14.36
CA ASN A 412 7.23 16.10 14.46
C ASN A 412 6.13 15.06 14.17
N ILE A 413 6.46 13.94 13.55
CA ILE A 413 5.55 12.81 13.34
C ILE A 413 5.61 11.94 14.59
N ASN A 414 4.93 12.42 15.61
CA ASN A 414 4.78 11.73 16.87
C ASN A 414 3.32 11.77 17.31
N TYR A 415 3.05 11.08 18.39
CA TYR A 415 1.71 10.92 18.94
C TYR A 415 1.03 12.25 19.32
N THR A 416 1.78 13.32 19.63
CA THR A 416 1.20 14.61 20.05
C THR A 416 0.53 15.33 18.88
N VAL A 417 1.12 15.20 17.68
CA VAL A 417 0.60 15.78 16.44
C VAL A 417 -0.39 14.84 15.77
N TYR A 418 -0.14 13.53 15.87
CA TYR A 418 -0.99 12.46 15.32
C TYR A 418 -1.53 11.58 16.45
N PRO A 419 -2.53 12.07 17.21
CA PRO A 419 -3.10 11.38 18.37
C PRO A 419 -4.12 10.31 17.95
N VAL A 420 -3.94 9.69 16.78
CA VAL A 420 -4.68 8.51 16.37
C VAL A 420 -3.65 7.57 15.75
N PRO A 421 -3.59 6.28 16.13
CA PRO A 421 -2.54 5.40 15.67
C PRO A 421 -2.55 5.22 14.15
N SER A 422 -3.73 5.12 13.54
CA SER A 422 -3.85 5.00 12.08
C SER A 422 -3.31 6.24 11.36
N ASP A 423 -3.63 7.44 11.84
CA ASP A 423 -3.10 8.69 11.29
C ASP A 423 -1.57 8.78 11.46
N LEU A 424 -1.05 8.37 12.61
CA LEU A 424 0.40 8.35 12.89
C LEU A 424 1.14 7.42 11.92
N LEU A 425 0.60 6.21 11.70
CA LEU A 425 1.18 5.26 10.74
C LEU A 425 1.14 5.80 9.31
N ILE A 426 0.04 6.45 8.91
CA ILE A 426 -0.08 7.08 7.59
C ILE A 426 0.95 8.21 7.43
N ALA A 427 1.08 9.09 8.43
CA ALA A 427 2.03 10.19 8.40
C ALA A 427 3.48 9.67 8.33
N ALA A 428 3.82 8.67 9.12
CA ALA A 428 5.15 8.05 9.10
C ALA A 428 5.46 7.37 7.77
N ARG A 429 4.50 6.62 7.21
CA ARG A 429 4.61 6.04 5.88
C ARG A 429 4.94 7.09 4.83
N ASP A 430 4.18 8.18 4.82
CA ASP A 430 4.30 9.22 3.79
C ASP A 430 5.63 9.97 3.91
N ASP A 431 6.09 10.23 5.13
CA ASP A 431 7.40 10.85 5.38
C ASP A 431 8.58 9.98 4.95
N LEU A 432 8.60 8.70 5.34
CA LEU A 432 9.66 7.76 4.97
C LEU A 432 9.73 7.58 3.45
N ILE A 433 8.57 7.38 2.80
CA ILE A 433 8.49 7.26 1.34
C ILE A 433 8.94 8.56 0.66
N MET A 434 8.55 9.72 1.18
CA MET A 434 8.95 11.02 0.63
C MET A 434 10.47 11.19 0.67
N LYS A 435 11.11 10.85 1.79
CA LYS A 435 12.57 10.93 1.96
C LYS A 435 13.30 9.98 1.02
N ILE A 436 12.81 8.74 0.87
CA ILE A 436 13.37 7.78 -0.09
C ILE A 436 13.23 8.32 -1.51
N LYS A 437 12.05 8.83 -1.88
CA LYS A 437 11.77 9.39 -3.20
C LYS A 437 12.67 10.58 -3.55
N ARG A 438 12.99 11.42 -2.56
CA ARG A 438 13.86 12.59 -2.76
C ARG A 438 15.28 12.21 -3.17
N ASN A 439 15.80 11.12 -2.61
CA ASN A 439 17.16 10.62 -2.88
C ASN A 439 17.18 9.43 -3.86
N GLU A 440 16.05 9.10 -4.49
CA GLU A 440 15.89 7.91 -5.34
C GLU A 440 16.87 7.89 -6.51
N SER A 441 17.16 9.03 -7.14
CA SER A 441 18.14 9.09 -8.23
C SER A 441 19.55 8.75 -7.76
N GLN A 442 19.92 9.12 -6.53
CA GLN A 442 21.20 8.81 -5.93
C GLN A 442 21.29 7.32 -5.56
N TYR A 443 20.22 6.73 -5.02
CA TYR A 443 20.21 5.31 -4.67
C TYR A 443 20.26 4.42 -5.92
N VAL A 444 19.48 4.73 -6.95
CA VAL A 444 19.44 3.94 -8.18
C VAL A 444 20.73 4.09 -8.99
N ASP A 445 21.32 5.29 -8.98
CA ASP A 445 22.58 5.63 -9.67
C ASP A 445 22.61 5.15 -11.14
N LYS A 446 21.54 5.43 -11.89
CA LYS A 446 21.32 4.86 -13.22
C LYS A 446 22.37 5.28 -14.24
N GLU A 447 22.88 6.51 -14.13
CA GLU A 447 23.83 7.10 -15.08
C GLU A 447 25.18 6.36 -15.10
N THR A 448 25.56 5.72 -14.00
CA THR A 448 26.78 4.88 -13.91
C THR A 448 26.69 3.64 -14.79
N TYR A 449 25.49 3.14 -15.06
CA TYR A 449 25.27 1.87 -15.77
C TYR A 449 24.66 2.04 -17.17
N TYR A 450 24.07 3.21 -17.45
CA TYR A 450 23.26 3.48 -18.63
C TYR A 450 23.60 4.84 -19.25
N ASN A 451 23.94 4.86 -20.55
CA ASN A 451 24.39 6.07 -21.24
C ASN A 451 23.28 6.93 -21.85
N GLY A 452 22.01 6.67 -21.50
CA GLY A 452 20.85 7.34 -22.08
C GLY A 452 20.22 6.62 -23.28
N ALA A 453 20.91 5.63 -23.87
CA ALA A 453 20.37 4.79 -24.95
C ALA A 453 20.52 3.28 -24.67
N GLN A 454 21.67 2.85 -24.15
CA GLN A 454 22.01 1.45 -23.90
C GLN A 454 22.78 1.29 -22.59
N TYR A 455 22.64 0.14 -21.96
CA TYR A 455 23.47 -0.29 -20.84
C TYR A 455 24.88 -0.61 -21.29
N HIS A 456 25.87 -0.25 -20.47
CA HIS A 456 27.30 -0.42 -20.81
C HIS A 456 27.71 -1.90 -21.04
N SER A 457 27.06 -2.82 -20.35
CA SER A 457 27.26 -4.27 -20.41
C SER A 457 26.02 -5.01 -19.88
N ALA A 458 26.01 -6.35 -20.00
CA ALA A 458 24.96 -7.19 -19.44
C ALA A 458 24.97 -7.15 -17.89
N SER A 459 26.15 -7.19 -17.28
CA SER A 459 26.32 -6.99 -15.83
C SER A 459 25.80 -5.63 -15.35
N ALA A 460 26.15 -4.54 -16.05
CA ALA A 460 25.68 -3.18 -15.71
C ALA A 460 24.15 -3.08 -15.78
N LYS A 461 23.54 -3.70 -16.80
CA LYS A 461 22.09 -3.82 -16.90
C LYS A 461 21.50 -4.50 -15.67
N LEU A 462 22.05 -5.64 -15.25
CA LEU A 462 21.56 -6.36 -14.07
C LEU A 462 21.65 -5.51 -12.80
N ILE A 463 22.81 -4.91 -12.54
CA ILE A 463 23.05 -4.13 -11.32
C ILE A 463 22.07 -2.95 -11.27
N SER A 464 21.96 -2.18 -12.36
CA SER A 464 21.02 -1.07 -12.46
C SER A 464 19.56 -1.48 -12.22
N LEU A 465 19.13 -2.61 -12.82
CA LEU A 465 17.77 -3.12 -12.65
C LEU A 465 17.49 -3.58 -11.21
N VAL A 466 18.46 -4.20 -10.55
CA VAL A 466 18.35 -4.62 -9.14
C VAL A 466 18.29 -3.40 -8.22
N ARG A 467 19.11 -2.37 -8.45
CA ARG A 467 19.07 -1.11 -7.68
C ARG A 467 17.71 -0.44 -7.80
N GLU A 468 17.19 -0.32 -9.02
CA GLU A 468 15.87 0.30 -9.27
C GLU A 468 14.72 -0.52 -8.64
N TRP A 469 14.78 -1.84 -8.72
CA TRP A 469 13.83 -2.72 -8.05
C TRP A 469 13.90 -2.63 -6.53
N TYR A 470 15.10 -2.63 -5.94
CA TYR A 470 15.25 -2.64 -4.48
C TYR A 470 14.68 -1.38 -3.85
N VAL A 471 14.96 -0.21 -4.42
CA VAL A 471 14.39 1.06 -3.95
C VAL A 471 12.86 1.09 -4.07
N ASP A 472 12.29 0.51 -5.14
CA ASP A 472 10.85 0.35 -5.29
C ASP A 472 10.25 -0.61 -4.27
N GLU A 473 10.91 -1.74 -4.02
CA GLU A 473 10.45 -2.75 -3.06
C GLU A 473 10.51 -2.22 -1.62
N VAL A 474 11.52 -1.46 -1.22
CA VAL A 474 11.56 -0.79 0.10
C VAL A 474 10.34 0.12 0.27
N LYS A 475 10.05 0.97 -0.73
CA LYS A 475 8.86 1.83 -0.71
C LYS A 475 7.57 1.02 -0.66
N TYR A 476 7.51 -0.10 -1.39
CA TYR A 476 6.36 -1.00 -1.37
C TYR A 476 6.12 -1.59 0.01
N GLN A 477 7.16 -2.10 0.67
CA GLN A 477 7.03 -2.69 2.01
C GLN A 477 6.63 -1.65 3.05
N ILE A 478 7.17 -0.43 2.97
CA ILE A 478 6.70 0.70 3.81
C ILE A 478 5.21 0.95 3.53
N TYR A 479 4.83 1.12 2.27
CA TYR A 479 3.46 1.45 1.91
C TYR A 479 2.46 0.38 2.36
N GLU A 480 2.68 -0.87 1.93
CA GLU A 480 1.75 -1.98 2.12
C GLU A 480 1.50 -2.22 3.60
N LYS A 481 2.53 -2.16 4.43
CA LYS A 481 2.40 -2.63 5.79
C LYS A 481 2.05 -1.56 6.80
N PHE A 482 2.46 -0.29 6.59
CA PHE A 482 1.90 0.81 7.37
C PHE A 482 0.42 1.02 7.02
N THR A 483 0.06 0.89 5.73
CA THR A 483 -1.36 0.96 5.32
C THR A 483 -2.14 -0.22 5.88
N GLY A 484 -1.62 -1.45 5.78
CA GLY A 484 -2.23 -2.63 6.37
C GLY A 484 -2.40 -2.51 7.89
N GLY A 485 -1.39 -2.01 8.60
CA GLY A 485 -1.49 -1.71 10.04
C GLY A 485 -2.56 -0.67 10.36
N SER A 486 -2.59 0.44 9.61
CA SER A 486 -3.63 1.46 9.73
C SER A 486 -5.03 0.90 9.45
N ASP A 487 -5.19 0.07 8.42
CA ASP A 487 -6.46 -0.54 8.06
C ASP A 487 -6.94 -1.55 9.11
N MET A 488 -6.02 -2.33 9.69
CA MET A 488 -6.32 -3.21 10.82
C MET A 488 -6.82 -2.41 12.04
N ILE A 489 -6.16 -1.28 12.35
CA ILE A 489 -6.55 -0.40 13.45
C ILE A 489 -7.95 0.18 13.20
N ASN A 490 -8.17 0.75 12.01
CA ASN A 490 -9.48 1.29 11.63
C ASN A 490 -10.57 0.19 11.62
N GLY A 491 -10.23 -1.03 11.21
CA GLY A 491 -11.12 -2.18 11.23
C GLY A 491 -11.56 -2.56 12.64
N GLU A 492 -10.61 -2.69 13.57
CA GLU A 492 -10.92 -2.98 14.97
C GLU A 492 -11.66 -1.82 15.66
N ILE A 493 -11.38 -0.56 15.33
CA ILE A 493 -12.17 0.57 15.82
C ILE A 493 -13.62 0.45 15.33
N ARG A 494 -13.86 0.22 14.03
CA ARG A 494 -15.23 0.08 13.50
C ARG A 494 -15.99 -1.10 14.09
N LYS A 495 -15.29 -2.16 14.50
CA LYS A 495 -15.89 -3.37 15.06
C LYS A 495 -16.28 -3.21 16.54
N ASN A 496 -15.47 -2.49 17.33
CA ASN A 496 -15.63 -2.43 18.78
C ASN A 496 -16.40 -1.17 19.24
N PHE A 497 -16.54 -0.14 18.40
CA PHE A 497 -17.20 1.12 18.74
C PHE A 497 -18.50 1.34 17.96
N SER A 498 -19.53 1.86 18.62
CA SER A 498 -20.83 2.20 18.01
C SER A 498 -20.76 3.46 17.13
N GLU A 499 -20.00 4.47 17.56
CA GLU A 499 -19.80 5.74 16.83
C GLU A 499 -18.29 6.00 16.60
N PRO A 500 -17.61 5.21 15.75
CA PRO A 500 -16.16 5.20 15.64
C PRO A 500 -15.56 6.56 15.26
N ASP A 501 -16.19 7.30 14.35
CA ASP A 501 -15.68 8.61 13.90
C ASP A 501 -15.66 9.65 15.03
N LYS A 502 -16.64 9.60 15.94
CA LYS A 502 -16.71 10.52 17.09
C LYS A 502 -15.67 10.17 18.15
N VAL A 503 -15.39 8.89 18.37
CA VAL A 503 -14.29 8.45 19.26
C VAL A 503 -12.93 8.84 18.69
N MET A 504 -12.74 8.72 17.37
CA MET A 504 -11.52 9.18 16.70
C MET A 504 -11.36 10.70 16.81
N GLN A 505 -12.44 11.47 16.65
CA GLN A 505 -12.44 12.92 16.82
C GLN A 505 -12.12 13.32 18.28
N ALA A 506 -12.76 12.66 19.25
CA ALA A 506 -12.52 12.91 20.67
C ALA A 506 -11.07 12.62 21.08
N ASN A 507 -10.46 11.57 20.53
CA ASN A 507 -9.03 11.29 20.71
C ASN A 507 -8.16 12.45 20.20
N ARG A 508 -8.48 12.98 19.02
CA ARG A 508 -7.76 14.12 18.43
C ARG A 508 -7.91 15.40 19.24
N ASP A 509 -9.12 15.73 19.64
CA ASP A 509 -9.39 16.97 20.36
C ASP A 509 -8.95 16.87 21.83
N GLY A 510 -8.99 15.68 22.43
CA GLY A 510 -8.46 15.42 23.76
C GLY A 510 -6.95 15.71 23.86
N ALA A 511 -6.16 15.31 22.85
CA ALA A 511 -4.74 15.66 22.81
C ALA A 511 -4.49 17.18 22.78
N LYS A 512 -5.35 17.94 22.07
CA LYS A 512 -5.29 19.41 22.07
C LYS A 512 -5.72 19.99 23.41
N LEU A 513 -6.73 19.41 24.06
CA LEU A 513 -7.19 19.83 25.38
C LEU A 513 -6.05 19.75 26.40
N LEU A 514 -5.30 18.64 26.41
CA LEU A 514 -4.14 18.45 27.28
C LEU A 514 -3.08 19.55 27.11
N SER A 515 -2.88 20.05 25.89
CA SER A 515 -1.88 21.10 25.63
C SER A 515 -2.20 22.47 26.28
N LYS A 516 -3.45 22.70 26.68
CA LYS A 516 -3.92 24.01 27.20
C LYS A 516 -4.01 24.07 28.73
N GLY A 517 -3.91 22.93 29.43
CA GLY A 517 -4.14 22.83 30.88
C GLY A 517 -5.60 23.09 31.28
N MET A 518 -6.01 22.64 32.46
CA MET A 518 -7.40 22.74 32.94
C MET A 518 -7.51 23.62 34.19
N TYR A 519 -8.63 24.31 34.36
CA TYR A 519 -8.93 25.15 35.52
C TYR A 519 -10.34 24.85 36.03
N LEU A 520 -10.49 24.55 37.32
CA LEU A 520 -11.79 24.35 37.96
C LEU A 520 -12.22 25.62 38.75
N PRO A 521 -13.34 26.26 38.38
CA PRO A 521 -13.87 27.42 39.10
C PRO A 521 -14.71 27.02 40.32
N PHE A 522 -14.64 27.82 41.39
CA PHE A 522 -15.52 27.70 42.57
C PHE A 522 -16.54 28.85 42.56
N GLY A 523 -17.67 28.66 41.87
CA GLY A 523 -18.79 29.62 41.92
C GLY A 523 -18.44 31.02 41.43
N LEU A 524 -18.00 31.14 40.18
CA LEU A 524 -17.68 32.43 39.56
C LEU A 524 -18.96 33.11 39.05
N THR A 525 -19.19 34.36 39.48
CA THR A 525 -20.31 35.17 38.99
C THR A 525 -20.25 35.37 37.48
N MET A 526 -21.33 34.99 36.82
CA MET A 526 -21.56 35.09 35.37
C MET A 526 -22.48 36.29 35.09
N ARG A 527 -22.52 36.73 33.83
CA ARG A 527 -23.59 37.62 33.34
C ARG A 527 -24.45 36.87 32.34
N ALA A 528 -25.75 36.76 32.62
CA ALA A 528 -26.73 36.27 31.65
C ALA A 528 -27.29 37.45 30.86
N TYR A 529 -27.46 37.24 29.55
CA TYR A 529 -28.03 38.22 28.63
C TYR A 529 -29.24 37.58 27.94
N HIS A 530 -30.31 38.34 27.77
CA HIS A 530 -31.41 37.94 26.90
C HIS A 530 -31.00 38.10 25.43
N THR A 531 -31.22 37.07 24.62
CA THR A 531 -30.86 37.04 23.20
C THR A 531 -32.07 36.71 22.32
N ASP A 532 -32.05 37.16 21.07
CA ASP A 532 -33.01 36.75 20.04
C ASP A 532 -32.77 35.31 19.56
N ASP A 533 -33.62 34.82 18.65
CA ASP A 533 -33.54 33.48 18.05
C ASP A 533 -32.23 33.24 17.26
N GLU A 534 -31.51 34.30 16.91
CA GLU A 534 -30.23 34.28 16.20
C GLU A 534 -29.02 34.45 17.13
N GLY A 535 -29.25 34.61 18.44
CA GLY A 535 -28.23 34.74 19.47
C GLY A 535 -27.66 36.16 19.64
N ASN A 536 -28.28 37.19 19.05
CA ASN A 536 -27.89 38.57 19.29
C ASN A 536 -28.47 39.06 20.60
N VAL A 537 -27.65 39.74 21.40
CA VAL A 537 -28.08 40.36 22.65
C VAL A 537 -29.00 41.54 22.33
N TYR A 538 -30.17 41.58 22.95
CA TYR A 538 -31.07 42.73 22.84
C TYR A 538 -30.36 44.01 23.30
N PRO A 539 -30.37 45.10 22.50
CA PRO A 539 -29.77 46.37 22.91
C PRO A 539 -30.39 46.86 24.22
N ASP A 540 -29.58 47.42 25.14
CA ASP A 540 -30.02 47.91 26.47
C ASP A 540 -31.23 48.90 26.43
N GLU A 541 -31.55 49.45 25.26
CA GLU A 541 -32.66 50.38 25.02
C GLU A 541 -34.01 49.67 24.75
N GLU A 542 -34.00 48.37 24.45
CA GLU A 542 -35.18 47.56 24.15
C GLU A 542 -35.82 46.99 25.43
N LEU A 543 -37.15 46.85 25.42
CA LEU A 543 -37.89 46.33 26.59
C LEU A 543 -37.58 44.86 26.85
N GLU A 544 -37.21 44.10 25.81
CA GLU A 544 -36.74 42.74 25.94
C GLU A 544 -35.31 42.64 26.52
N ALA A 545 -34.54 43.73 26.60
CA ALA A 545 -33.18 43.66 27.11
C ALA A 545 -33.16 43.40 28.62
N TRP A 546 -32.54 42.27 28.98
CA TRP A 546 -32.34 41.86 30.37
C TRP A 546 -30.91 41.35 30.53
N ASN A 547 -30.19 41.98 31.47
CA ASN A 547 -28.85 41.58 31.89
C ASN A 547 -28.85 41.35 33.40
N GLU A 548 -28.38 40.19 33.83
CA GLU A 548 -28.35 39.85 35.25
C GLU A 548 -27.03 39.18 35.62
N SER A 549 -26.64 39.35 36.88
CA SER A 549 -25.56 38.54 37.45
C SER A 549 -26.15 37.21 37.90
N VAL A 550 -25.38 36.15 37.72
CA VAL A 550 -25.78 34.78 38.08
C VAL A 550 -24.61 34.15 38.78
N THR A 551 -24.79 33.72 40.02
CA THR A 551 -23.78 32.93 40.73
C THR A 551 -24.39 31.58 41.05
N LEU A 552 -23.94 30.54 40.37
CA LEU A 552 -24.48 29.19 40.54
C LEU A 552 -23.61 28.40 41.52
N VAL A 553 -24.25 27.54 42.29
CA VAL A 553 -23.60 26.56 43.16
C VAL A 553 -24.16 25.19 42.87
N VAL A 554 -23.28 24.20 42.81
CA VAL A 554 -23.62 22.79 42.53
C VAL A 554 -23.43 21.98 43.80
N ASN A 555 -24.35 21.06 44.06
CA ASN A 555 -24.21 20.00 45.05
C ASN A 555 -24.60 18.66 44.41
N GLN A 556 -23.82 17.61 44.63
CA GLN A 556 -24.12 16.28 44.08
C GLN A 556 -23.99 15.19 45.15
N GLU A 557 -24.84 14.18 45.08
CA GLU A 557 -24.73 12.98 45.91
C GLU A 557 -24.74 11.73 45.01
N PRO A 558 -23.76 10.82 45.17
CA PRO A 558 -22.60 10.93 46.06
C PRO A 558 -21.57 11.98 45.57
N ASP A 559 -20.78 12.53 46.51
CA ASP A 559 -19.69 13.49 46.21
C ASP A 559 -18.61 12.89 45.28
N TYR A 560 -18.50 11.57 45.22
CA TYR A 560 -17.61 10.86 44.30
C TYR A 560 -18.34 9.63 43.77
N LEU A 561 -18.30 9.43 42.46
CA LEU A 561 -18.92 8.27 41.83
C LEU A 561 -17.97 7.07 41.96
N TYR A 562 -18.32 6.15 42.86
CA TYR A 562 -17.49 4.99 43.15
C TYR A 562 -17.76 3.85 42.15
N ALA A 563 -16.70 3.37 41.49
CA ALA A 563 -16.74 2.10 40.78
C ALA A 563 -16.61 0.91 41.74
N MET A 564 -15.83 1.08 42.80
CA MET A 564 -15.64 0.10 43.88
C MET A 564 -15.92 0.77 45.22
N ASN A 565 -16.83 0.18 46.00
CA ASN A 565 -17.11 0.58 47.38
C ASN A 565 -17.60 -0.64 48.17
N ASP A 566 -17.32 -0.67 49.48
CA ASP A 566 -17.83 -1.72 50.36
C ASP A 566 -19.37 -1.64 50.47
N ASP A 567 -19.92 -0.43 50.41
CA ASP A 567 -21.35 -0.20 50.31
C ASP A 567 -21.80 -0.31 48.85
N VAL A 568 -22.70 -1.26 48.59
CA VAL A 568 -23.23 -1.52 47.25
C VAL A 568 -24.10 -0.35 46.76
N GLU A 569 -24.78 0.36 47.66
CA GLU A 569 -25.64 1.49 47.30
C GLU A 569 -24.85 2.72 46.82
N LEU A 570 -23.57 2.82 47.22
CA LEU A 570 -22.66 3.89 46.79
C LEU A 570 -21.94 3.58 45.46
N ARG A 571 -22.11 2.37 44.90
CA ARG A 571 -21.48 2.00 43.62
C ARG A 571 -22.26 2.58 42.44
N THR A 572 -22.03 3.87 42.19
CA THR A 572 -22.75 4.65 41.19
C THR A 572 -22.04 4.77 39.85
N LEU A 573 -20.83 4.20 39.72
CA LEU A 573 -20.07 4.18 38.47
C LEU A 573 -19.87 2.74 37.99
N GLY A 574 -20.17 2.47 36.73
CA GLY A 574 -19.86 1.25 36.01
C GLY A 574 -18.79 1.53 34.97
N ILE A 575 -17.68 0.79 35.02
CA ILE A 575 -16.58 0.93 34.05
C ILE A 575 -16.25 -0.45 33.51
N ARG A 576 -16.09 -0.51 32.19
CA ARG A 576 -15.58 -1.67 31.49
C ARG A 576 -14.49 -1.22 30.54
N SER A 577 -13.29 -1.77 30.68
CA SER A 577 -12.18 -1.54 29.75
C SER A 577 -11.79 -2.83 29.06
N PHE A 578 -11.54 -2.74 27.75
CA PHE A 578 -11.23 -3.88 26.90
C PHE A 578 -10.06 -3.56 25.98
N ASN A 579 -9.01 -4.39 26.04
CA ASN A 579 -7.87 -4.31 25.15
C ASN A 579 -8.20 -4.88 23.77
N ILE A 580 -8.23 -4.02 22.76
CA ILE A 580 -8.77 -4.32 21.44
C ILE A 580 -7.88 -5.27 20.64
N PHE A 581 -6.56 -5.19 20.84
CA PHE A 581 -5.58 -6.04 20.13
C PHE A 581 -5.07 -7.20 20.98
N GLY A 582 -5.62 -7.38 22.18
CA GLY A 582 -5.21 -8.41 23.12
C GLY A 582 -3.94 -8.07 23.91
N PRO A 583 -3.41 -9.04 24.68
CA PRO A 583 -2.45 -8.76 25.74
C PRO A 583 -1.11 -8.21 25.25
N THR A 584 -0.74 -8.51 24.00
CA THR A 584 0.54 -8.12 23.41
C THR A 584 0.41 -7.01 22.36
N GLY A 585 -0.77 -6.42 22.18
CA GLY A 585 -0.99 -5.40 21.16
C GLY A 585 -0.76 -5.88 19.71
N LEU A 586 -0.74 -4.92 18.79
CA LEU A 586 -0.51 -5.12 17.37
C LEU A 586 0.93 -4.71 16.98
N PRO A 587 1.81 -5.68 16.64
CA PRO A 587 3.12 -5.39 16.08
C PRO A 587 3.01 -5.03 14.59
N VAL A 588 3.56 -3.89 14.20
CA VAL A 588 3.60 -3.38 12.82
C VAL A 588 5.04 -3.52 12.28
N LEU A 589 5.23 -4.41 11.27
CA LEU A 589 6.36 -4.58 10.30
C LEU A 589 7.76 -5.08 10.72
N PRO A 590 8.42 -6.05 10.03
CA PRO A 590 7.92 -7.26 9.35
C PRO A 590 8.28 -8.56 10.09
N SER A 591 7.30 -9.47 10.19
CA SER A 591 7.38 -10.75 10.93
C SER A 591 7.67 -10.58 12.42
N MET A 592 7.49 -11.63 13.22
CA MET A 592 7.61 -11.59 14.70
C MET A 592 9.02 -11.20 15.20
N ASN A 593 9.95 -10.77 14.34
CA ASN A 593 11.16 -10.02 14.67
C ASN A 593 11.96 -9.58 13.42
N PRO A 594 12.42 -8.30 13.33
CA PRO A 594 12.06 -7.17 14.19
C PRO A 594 10.75 -6.52 13.71
N TRP A 595 9.82 -6.18 14.62
CA TRP A 595 8.77 -5.21 14.26
C TRP A 595 9.33 -3.77 14.30
N LEU A 596 8.59 -2.76 13.85
CA LEU A 596 8.98 -1.35 13.89
C LEU A 596 8.24 -0.55 14.95
N VAL A 597 6.94 -0.79 15.03
CA VAL A 597 6.06 -0.11 15.97
C VAL A 597 5.21 -1.16 16.61
N GLN A 598 4.98 -1.01 17.89
CA GLN A 598 3.93 -1.76 18.55
C GLN A 598 2.87 -0.79 19.01
N THR A 599 1.63 -1.04 18.60
CA THR A 599 0.49 -0.25 19.04
C THR A 599 -0.44 -1.10 19.88
N ASN A 600 -1.04 -0.50 20.89
CA ASN A 600 -2.18 -1.08 21.55
C ASN A 600 -3.31 -0.06 21.72
N ALA A 601 -4.55 -0.52 21.83
CA ALA A 601 -5.72 0.33 21.97
C ALA A 601 -6.75 -0.32 22.90
N TRP A 602 -7.49 0.52 23.61
CA TRP A 602 -8.49 0.12 24.58
C TRP A 602 -9.82 0.78 24.26
N LYS A 603 -10.89 -0.01 24.37
CA LYS A 603 -12.26 0.49 24.45
C LYS A 603 -12.61 0.66 25.92
N ILE A 604 -13.22 1.78 26.26
CA ILE A 604 -13.67 2.15 27.60
C ILE A 604 -15.17 2.44 27.51
N GLU A 605 -15.96 1.65 28.21
CA GLU A 605 -17.40 1.84 28.35
C GLU A 605 -17.71 2.32 29.76
N VAL A 606 -18.55 3.34 29.84
CA VAL A 606 -18.84 4.05 31.07
C VAL A 606 -20.34 4.15 31.24
N GLN A 607 -20.77 3.91 32.47
CA GLN A 607 -22.13 4.09 32.94
C GLN A 607 -22.06 4.81 34.29
N GLY A 608 -22.89 5.82 34.52
CA GLY A 608 -22.89 6.53 35.79
C GLY A 608 -24.27 7.02 36.19
N LYS A 609 -24.52 7.07 37.51
CA LYS A 609 -25.74 7.60 38.11
C LYS A 609 -25.38 8.61 39.19
N ILE A 610 -25.85 9.85 39.06
CA ILE A 610 -25.83 10.83 40.15
C ILE A 610 -27.20 10.73 40.85
N ASN A 611 -27.22 10.23 42.08
CA ASN A 611 -28.46 9.90 42.80
C ASN A 611 -29.29 11.14 43.10
N LYS A 612 -28.61 12.24 43.47
CA LYS A 612 -29.22 13.54 43.70
C LYS A 612 -28.29 14.62 43.16
N PHE A 613 -28.83 15.53 42.35
CA PHE A 613 -28.10 16.68 41.83
C PHE A 613 -28.90 17.95 42.09
N GLU A 614 -28.28 18.93 42.72
CA GLU A 614 -28.91 20.19 43.10
C GLU A 614 -28.12 21.37 42.51
N LEU A 615 -28.85 22.25 41.82
CA LEU A 615 -28.32 23.51 41.30
C LEU A 615 -29.02 24.67 41.99
N PHE A 616 -28.25 25.48 42.71
CA PHE A 616 -28.74 26.64 43.46
C PHE A 616 -28.31 27.93 42.77
N ASP A 617 -29.22 28.90 42.72
CA ASP A 617 -28.86 30.28 42.44
C ASP A 617 -28.52 31.00 43.76
N ALA A 618 -27.27 31.41 43.90
CA ALA A 618 -26.71 32.07 45.07
C ALA A 618 -26.66 33.61 44.95
N ASP A 619 -27.21 34.20 43.87
CA ASP A 619 -27.33 35.65 43.76
C ASP A 619 -28.49 36.20 44.62
N ASN A 620 -28.54 37.52 44.86
CA ASN A 620 -29.44 38.18 45.80
C ASN A 620 -30.91 38.31 45.33
N GLU A 621 -31.27 37.78 44.17
CA GLU A 621 -32.62 37.83 43.58
C GLU A 621 -33.46 36.58 43.92
N VAL A 622 -33.47 36.21 45.19
CA VAL A 622 -34.16 34.99 45.65
C VAL A 622 -35.56 35.28 46.18
N HIS A 623 -36.37 34.23 46.38
CA HIS A 623 -37.74 34.40 46.88
C HIS A 623 -37.73 35.04 48.29
N PRO A 624 -38.47 36.14 48.52
CA PRO A 624 -38.54 36.76 49.84
C PRO A 624 -39.39 35.89 50.77
N ASN A 625 -38.75 35.36 51.81
CA ASN A 625 -39.36 34.61 52.91
C ASN A 625 -39.43 35.52 54.16
N PRO A 626 -40.62 35.93 54.62
CA PRO A 626 -40.76 36.89 55.72
C PRO A 626 -40.25 36.40 57.09
N ILE A 627 -40.00 35.10 57.26
CA ILE A 627 -39.50 34.50 58.51
C ILE A 627 -38.00 34.23 58.44
N PHE A 628 -37.51 33.73 57.30
CA PHE A 628 -36.13 33.28 57.14
C PHE A 628 -35.28 34.17 56.23
N GLY A 629 -35.85 35.26 55.70
CA GLY A 629 -35.18 36.22 54.83
C GLY A 629 -35.33 35.88 53.36
N HIS A 630 -34.29 35.30 52.77
CA HIS A 630 -34.11 35.11 51.34
C HIS A 630 -34.00 33.60 51.07
N GLU A 631 -34.90 33.02 50.27
CA GLU A 631 -34.95 31.58 49.97
C GLU A 631 -34.46 31.32 48.54
N ALA A 632 -33.23 30.77 48.44
CA ALA A 632 -32.57 30.46 47.18
C ALA A 632 -33.42 29.54 46.31
N GLN A 633 -33.43 29.81 45.00
CA GLN A 633 -34.08 28.91 44.06
C GLN A 633 -33.18 27.72 43.79
N VAL A 634 -33.77 26.53 43.89
CA VAL A 634 -33.07 25.26 43.75
C VAL A 634 -33.76 24.41 42.70
N TYR A 635 -32.99 23.87 41.77
CA TYR A 635 -33.44 22.81 40.87
C TYR A 635 -32.83 21.48 41.30
N VAL A 636 -33.65 20.45 41.49
CA VAL A 636 -33.23 19.16 42.04
C VAL A 636 -33.61 18.02 41.09
N ARG A 637 -32.64 17.17 40.76
CA ARG A 637 -32.84 15.90 40.06
C ARG A 637 -32.56 14.74 41.02
N GLU A 638 -33.59 13.99 41.38
CA GLU A 638 -33.50 12.81 42.25
C GLU A 638 -34.62 11.82 41.92
N GLU A 639 -34.48 10.58 42.36
CA GLU A 639 -35.49 9.53 42.14
C GLU A 639 -36.69 9.75 43.07
N MET A 640 -37.72 10.46 42.58
CA MET A 640 -38.88 10.83 43.37
C MET A 640 -40.17 10.84 42.52
N PRO A 641 -41.23 10.11 42.91
CA PRO A 641 -42.52 10.21 42.24
C PRO A 641 -43.13 11.60 42.47
N VAL A 642 -43.61 12.23 41.40
CA VAL A 642 -44.27 13.53 41.45
C VAL A 642 -45.77 13.31 41.52
N GLU A 643 -46.38 13.76 42.63
CA GLU A 643 -47.82 13.66 42.85
C GLU A 643 -48.50 15.03 42.83
N ASP A 644 -49.76 15.05 42.41
CA ASP A 644 -50.61 16.22 42.56
C ASP A 644 -50.81 16.53 44.06
N SER A 645 -50.41 17.74 44.47
CA SER A 645 -50.55 18.20 45.85
C SER A 645 -51.97 18.07 46.42
N VAL A 646 -53.00 18.19 45.58
CA VAL A 646 -54.43 18.15 45.94
C VAL A 646 -55.00 16.73 45.80
N THR A 647 -54.81 16.08 44.66
CA THR A 647 -55.46 14.79 44.37
C THR A 647 -54.66 13.57 44.80
N LYS A 648 -53.35 13.74 45.11
CA LYS A 648 -52.41 12.66 45.41
C LYS A 648 -52.28 11.61 44.30
N LEU A 649 -52.68 11.97 43.07
CA LEU A 649 -52.48 11.13 41.91
C LEU A 649 -51.07 11.37 41.34
N PRO A 650 -50.38 10.32 40.84
CA PRO A 650 -49.09 10.49 40.20
C PRO A 650 -49.22 11.29 38.90
N ILE A 651 -48.41 12.33 38.77
CA ILE A 651 -48.31 13.20 37.59
C ILE A 651 -47.12 12.76 36.72
N GLY A 652 -46.06 12.23 37.33
CA GLY A 652 -44.86 11.77 36.65
C GLY A 652 -43.78 11.41 37.66
N ASP A 653 -42.53 11.29 37.20
CA ASP A 653 -41.38 10.98 38.05
C ASP A 653 -40.29 12.03 37.83
N ASN A 654 -39.67 12.46 38.94
CA ASN A 654 -38.35 13.08 38.89
C ASN A 654 -37.33 11.96 38.78
N LEU A 655 -36.35 12.14 37.91
CA LEU A 655 -35.36 11.12 37.61
C LEU A 655 -33.95 11.66 37.88
N PRO A 656 -33.08 10.84 38.51
CA PRO A 656 -31.67 11.18 38.72
C PRO A 656 -30.95 11.34 37.38
N ILE A 657 -29.79 11.97 37.38
CA ILE A 657 -28.96 12.08 36.18
C ILE A 657 -28.28 10.73 35.97
N LYS A 658 -28.56 10.10 34.83
CA LYS A 658 -27.88 8.89 34.36
C LYS A 658 -27.17 9.21 33.07
N PHE A 659 -26.00 8.64 32.86
CA PHE A 659 -25.25 8.81 31.62
C PHE A 659 -24.54 7.52 31.23
N SER A 660 -24.37 7.33 29.93
CA SER A 660 -23.48 6.29 29.42
C SER A 660 -22.81 6.75 28.14
N PHE A 661 -21.57 6.32 27.95
CA PHE A 661 -20.83 6.58 26.73
C PHE A 661 -19.73 5.55 26.51
N THR A 662 -19.18 5.57 25.29
CA THR A 662 -18.03 4.77 24.92
C THR A 662 -16.94 5.68 24.40
N THR A 663 -15.73 5.54 24.93
CA THR A 663 -14.51 6.17 24.41
C THR A 663 -13.40 5.14 24.27
N GLY A 664 -12.27 5.51 23.68
CA GLY A 664 -11.10 4.66 23.60
C GLY A 664 -9.82 5.46 23.69
N THR A 665 -8.75 4.79 24.11
CA THR A 665 -7.40 5.33 24.23
C THR A 665 -6.42 4.36 23.56
N PHE A 666 -5.21 4.78 23.25
CA PHE A 666 -4.21 3.94 22.59
C PHE A 666 -2.80 4.34 23.00
N ILE A 667 -1.83 3.54 22.59
CA ILE A 667 -0.41 3.89 22.64
C ILE A 667 0.32 3.32 21.43
N ALA A 668 1.41 3.97 21.02
CA ALA A 668 2.38 3.46 20.08
C ALA A 668 3.79 3.58 20.68
N VAL A 669 4.55 2.47 20.65
CA VAL A 669 5.92 2.39 21.17
C VAL A 669 6.88 1.86 20.10
N PRO A 670 8.20 2.17 20.21
CA PRO A 670 9.21 1.61 19.31
C PRO A 670 9.30 0.08 19.43
N PRO A 671 10.09 -0.60 18.60
CA PRO A 671 10.15 -2.04 18.65
C PRO A 671 10.98 -2.54 19.84
N GLY A 672 10.73 -3.76 20.30
CA GLY A 672 11.48 -4.34 21.42
C GLY A 672 10.57 -5.09 22.40
N LYS A 673 10.12 -4.40 23.46
CA LYS A 673 9.27 -5.04 24.47
C LYS A 673 7.80 -4.95 24.10
N TYR A 674 7.07 -6.02 24.40
CA TYR A 674 5.62 -6.00 24.26
C TYR A 674 4.98 -5.09 25.28
N ILE A 675 3.98 -4.35 24.81
CA ILE A 675 3.09 -3.52 25.61
C ILE A 675 1.64 -3.96 25.47
N GLY A 676 0.87 -3.78 26.53
CA GLY A 676 -0.51 -4.20 26.66
C GLY A 676 -0.81 -4.68 28.07
N ASP A 677 -1.95 -5.31 28.24
CA ASP A 677 -2.35 -5.82 29.55
C ASP A 677 -2.02 -7.30 29.66
N ASP A 678 -1.88 -7.79 30.88
CA ASP A 678 -1.78 -9.23 31.07
C ASP A 678 -3.08 -9.95 30.67
N LEU A 679 -3.00 -11.26 30.49
CA LEU A 679 -4.13 -12.10 30.08
C LEU A 679 -5.35 -12.02 31.02
N ALA A 680 -5.15 -11.70 32.30
CA ALA A 680 -6.23 -11.59 33.28
C ALA A 680 -6.96 -10.25 33.19
N HIS A 681 -6.35 -9.23 32.58
CA HIS A 681 -6.87 -7.86 32.51
C HIS A 681 -7.20 -7.38 31.08
N VAL A 682 -7.18 -8.28 30.08
CA VAL A 682 -7.63 -7.97 28.70
C VAL A 682 -9.07 -7.44 28.67
N LEU A 683 -9.92 -7.92 29.57
CA LEU A 683 -11.24 -7.37 29.87
C LEU A 683 -11.30 -7.12 31.38
N GLU A 684 -11.43 -5.86 31.77
CA GLU A 684 -11.61 -5.46 33.16
C GLU A 684 -13.00 -4.84 33.31
N GLU A 685 -13.82 -5.43 34.17
CA GLU A 685 -15.19 -4.98 34.43
C GLU A 685 -15.35 -4.65 35.91
N THR A 686 -15.98 -3.51 36.19
CA THR A 686 -16.20 -3.05 37.56
C THR A 686 -17.57 -2.38 37.65
N ASN A 687 -18.48 -3.02 38.39
CA ASN A 687 -19.83 -2.52 38.66
C ASN A 687 -20.61 -2.10 37.39
N PHE A 688 -20.35 -2.78 36.27
CA PHE A 688 -21.00 -2.49 35.00
C PHE A 688 -22.31 -3.29 34.88
N ASP A 689 -23.37 -2.66 34.40
CA ASP A 689 -24.69 -3.28 34.26
C ASP A 689 -25.12 -3.31 32.78
N GLU A 690 -25.28 -4.52 32.23
CA GLU A 690 -25.76 -4.74 30.86
C GLU A 690 -27.20 -4.23 30.64
N LYS A 691 -27.97 -4.01 31.71
CA LYS A 691 -29.34 -3.49 31.67
C LYS A 691 -29.43 -2.01 32.03
N PHE A 692 -28.29 -1.30 32.07
CA PHE A 692 -28.27 0.11 32.39
C PHE A 692 -28.97 0.94 31.30
N GLU A 693 -30.09 1.55 31.66
CA GLU A 693 -30.83 2.45 30.78
C GLU A 693 -30.64 3.91 31.21
N VAL A 694 -30.25 4.74 30.25
CA VAL A 694 -30.18 6.19 30.43
C VAL A 694 -31.60 6.76 30.32
N ASN A 695 -31.91 7.71 31.22
CA ASN A 695 -33.20 8.38 31.19
C ASN A 695 -33.32 9.21 29.89
N PRO A 696 -34.52 9.29 29.28
CA PRO A 696 -34.74 10.01 28.03
C PRO A 696 -34.51 11.52 28.14
#